data_AF-A0AAV7G944-F1
#
_entry.id   AF-A0AAV7G944-F1
#
_cell.length_a   1.000
_cell.length_b   1.000
_cell.length_c   1.000
_cell.angle_alpha   90.00
_cell.angle_beta   90.00
_cell.angle_gamma   90.00
#
_symmetry.space_group_name_H-M   'P 1'
#
loop_
_entity.id
_entity.type
_entity.pdbx_description
1 polymer ?
#
loop_
_entity_poly.entity_id
_entity_poly.type
_entity_poly.pdbx_seq_one_letter_code
_entity_poly.pdbx_strand_id
1 'polypeptide(L)'
;MCHLCLAEFFQSTIVNFRFCHICIQYLDYFTYQRHYLIVNYIGTIRAEHDDFSVRFASAINQVIILKSTEASDTEWSREVKGNMYDMVIEGFQLLSRWTGRLWEQCAWKFSRPCKEPVASDSLGGSTNFFDYEKVVRWNYTSDERKALLELVSYIKSVGSMMQRCDTLVADALWETIHVEVQDFVQDKLDTMLRTSFRKKKDLSRILSDMRTLSADWMANTSRHDTELHALRQEGDEPRRNIFYPRPVAPTAAQVHCLQFLICELVAGGNLRKHGGLFGNSGSGIAVDDLKQLETFFYKLSFFLHILDYTATVGTLTDLGFLWFREFYLESSRVIQFPIECSLPWMLVDNVIESQDPGLLESILMPFDIYNDAAQYALTMLKQRFLYDEIEAEVDLCFDQLLYKLNEIIFSYYKSRAASDLLDQSFIASCNDDDKYFVKPMRFNEILKLRRVKLLGRSIDLRSLLTQRLNKLIRENIDFLFDRFEGQDLCAVVELQQHLEILKHSHNLLSKDLELDSFSLMLNEMQENLSLISYSSRLASQIWTEMQNDFFPNFILCNTTQRFIRSIKGDRHASQRASVPSVKSYFLCGSQDLNAAYHNLAAMYSEFFGIPHMFAVVQLIGLRSLPWIIRAILDHIAVKVNVLIPKIYGLQDALPKSIGLLPFDGGVAGSQKIIHELLTWGTKSELKAEVLQSLKEVGSALYWMSLLDLVLREIDTTQFMQTAPWLGLFMGTDGQLKEVDSGNRPLVSLFSLAKTEIVSHATCQNPNSFHIMSKQAEAADLIYKKNILSASVLEYALAFTSAALDKHYSKLSANPKTGFIDITTSKDFYRIFSGLQFVSIHDFPLDNEYLEETVLDSSKRHDSWGDSVAWAGCTIIYLLGQQLHFELFDFSYQFLNIAEVENAAIAQTLSFDRSKNSNFLQGYESLLEAMRKARRLNNHVFSMLRARCPLEEKVACAIKHSGAPQHRITFVNTLSAFETLPQKEA
;
A
#
# COMPACT_ATOMS: atom_id res chain seq x y z
N MET A 1 46.85 -19.61 30.54
CA MET A 1 46.16 -18.32 30.75
C MET A 1 44.69 -18.36 30.35
N CYS A 2 44.27 -19.08 29.30
CA CYS A 2 42.84 -19.23 28.94
C CYS A 2 41.95 -19.90 30.01
N HIS A 3 42.50 -20.76 30.89
CA HIS A 3 41.72 -21.41 31.95
C HIS A 3 41.47 -20.54 33.21
N LEU A 4 42.20 -19.42 33.40
CA LEU A 4 42.01 -18.57 34.58
C LEU A 4 40.96 -17.47 34.37
N CYS A 5 40.82 -16.91 33.17
CA CYS A 5 39.76 -15.92 32.88
C CYS A 5 38.36 -16.56 32.78
N LEU A 6 38.28 -17.80 32.27
CA LEU A 6 37.03 -18.59 32.34
C LEU A 6 36.64 -18.88 33.79
N ALA A 7 37.62 -19.17 34.66
CA ALA A 7 37.35 -19.44 36.08
C ALA A 7 36.80 -18.22 36.85
N GLU A 8 37.18 -16.99 36.51
CA GLU A 8 36.63 -15.77 37.13
C GLU A 8 35.20 -15.44 36.67
N PHE A 9 34.88 -15.67 35.38
CA PHE A 9 33.50 -15.61 34.89
C PHE A 9 32.64 -16.67 35.58
N PHE A 10 33.13 -17.92 35.64
CA PHE A 10 32.47 -19.00 36.38
C PHE A 10 32.41 -18.76 37.89
N GLN A 11 33.39 -18.11 38.54
CA GLN A 11 33.31 -17.79 39.97
C GLN A 11 32.28 -16.70 40.25
N SER A 12 32.14 -15.68 39.40
CA SER A 12 31.07 -14.68 39.55
C SER A 12 29.68 -15.30 39.35
N THR A 13 29.51 -16.14 38.31
CA THR A 13 28.24 -16.83 38.04
C THR A 13 27.91 -17.91 39.08
N ILE A 14 28.91 -18.68 39.56
CA ILE A 14 28.73 -19.75 40.57
C ILE A 14 28.61 -19.19 41.99
N VAL A 15 29.28 -18.08 42.34
CA VAL A 15 29.10 -17.43 43.66
C VAL A 15 27.71 -16.80 43.74
N ASN A 16 27.20 -16.22 42.66
CA ASN A 16 25.81 -15.76 42.59
C ASN A 16 24.80 -16.93 42.55
N PHE A 17 25.10 -18.04 41.87
CA PHE A 17 24.27 -19.26 41.93
C PHE A 17 24.24 -19.90 43.33
N ARG A 18 25.36 -19.91 44.07
CA ARG A 18 25.43 -20.43 45.45
C ARG A 18 24.74 -19.54 46.46
N PHE A 19 24.78 -18.21 46.29
CA PHE A 19 24.04 -17.29 47.17
C PHE A 19 22.52 -17.44 46.99
N CYS A 20 22.05 -17.66 45.76
CA CYS A 20 20.63 -17.89 45.50
C CYS A 20 20.16 -19.23 46.10
N HIS A 21 20.97 -20.28 46.04
CA HIS A 21 20.56 -21.61 46.51
C HIS A 21 20.35 -21.74 48.03
N ILE A 22 20.93 -20.83 48.84
CA ILE A 22 20.86 -20.88 50.31
C ILE A 22 19.62 -20.16 50.87
N CYS A 23 18.97 -19.27 50.12
CA CYS A 23 17.75 -18.56 50.57
C CYS A 23 16.42 -19.19 50.12
N ILE A 24 16.44 -20.29 49.33
CA ILE A 24 15.26 -20.82 48.62
C ILE A 24 14.43 -21.85 49.41
N GLN A 25 14.69 -22.09 50.71
CA GLN A 25 14.12 -23.27 51.38
C GLN A 25 12.75 -23.14 52.11
N TYR A 26 12.07 -21.99 52.17
CA TYR A 26 10.82 -21.91 52.96
C TYR A 26 9.75 -20.92 52.45
N LEU A 27 9.19 -21.09 51.24
CA LEU A 27 7.92 -20.41 50.83
C LEU A 27 7.26 -21.08 49.61
N ASP A 28 5.94 -20.93 49.47
CA ASP A 28 5.11 -21.56 48.42
C ASP A 28 5.45 -21.10 46.98
N TYR A 29 5.30 -22.01 46.01
CA TYR A 29 5.62 -21.84 44.58
C TYR A 29 5.00 -20.58 43.94
N PHE A 30 3.74 -20.27 44.28
CA PHE A 30 3.02 -19.11 43.76
C PHE A 30 3.55 -17.77 44.30
N THR A 31 4.04 -17.76 45.53
CA THR A 31 4.60 -16.56 46.17
C THR A 31 5.93 -16.17 45.54
N TYR A 32 6.73 -17.16 45.13
CA TYR A 32 7.99 -16.93 44.43
C TYR A 32 7.81 -16.48 42.97
N GLN A 33 6.84 -17.04 42.24
CA GLN A 33 6.52 -16.56 40.89
C GLN A 33 6.12 -15.08 40.89
N ARG A 34 5.36 -14.65 41.90
CA ARG A 34 4.99 -13.23 42.03
C ARG A 34 6.19 -12.31 42.28
N HIS A 35 7.21 -12.80 42.96
CA HIS A 35 8.36 -12.00 43.38
C HIS A 35 9.36 -11.72 42.25
N TYR A 36 9.63 -12.70 41.39
CA TYR A 36 10.68 -12.62 40.37
C TYR A 36 10.18 -12.22 38.98
N LEU A 37 8.89 -12.39 38.68
CA LEU A 37 8.37 -12.09 37.34
C LEU A 37 8.02 -10.61 37.18
N ILE A 38 8.68 -9.94 36.22
CA ILE A 38 8.54 -8.53 35.86
C ILE A 38 7.09 -8.17 35.52
N VAL A 39 6.33 -9.10 34.93
CA VAL A 39 4.91 -8.90 34.59
C VAL A 39 4.07 -8.42 35.77
N ASN A 40 4.42 -8.80 37.01
CA ASN A 40 3.71 -8.37 38.22
C ASN A 40 4.09 -6.97 38.71
N TYR A 41 5.23 -6.45 38.24
CA TYR A 41 5.78 -5.15 38.64
C TYR A 41 5.71 -4.10 37.54
N ILE A 42 5.39 -4.50 36.30
CA ILE A 42 5.45 -3.61 35.14
C ILE A 42 4.56 -2.37 35.29
N GLY A 43 3.41 -2.50 35.94
CA GLY A 43 2.54 -1.34 36.24
C GLY A 43 3.22 -0.30 37.13
N THR A 44 3.95 -0.73 38.16
CA THR A 44 4.73 0.16 39.03
C THR A 44 5.92 0.75 38.28
N ILE A 45 6.64 -0.07 37.52
CA ILE A 45 7.81 0.36 36.75
C ILE A 45 7.42 1.45 35.74
N ARG A 46 6.28 1.32 35.06
CA ARG A 46 5.73 2.35 34.16
C ARG A 46 5.52 3.68 34.88
N ALA A 47 4.86 3.64 36.04
CA ALA A 47 4.62 4.85 36.83
C ALA A 47 5.92 5.50 37.33
N GLU A 48 6.88 4.69 37.77
CA GLU A 48 8.21 5.16 38.19
C GLU A 48 8.99 5.78 37.02
N HIS A 49 8.94 5.16 35.83
CA HIS A 49 9.57 5.69 34.62
C HIS A 49 8.99 7.05 34.23
N ASP A 50 7.66 7.16 34.18
CA ASP A 50 7.00 8.39 33.73
C ASP A 50 7.24 9.53 34.72
N ASP A 51 7.14 9.27 36.02
CA ASP A 51 7.42 10.25 37.07
C ASP A 51 8.88 10.71 37.04
N PHE A 52 9.84 9.77 37.00
CA PHE A 52 11.26 10.10 36.93
C PHE A 52 11.59 10.90 35.67
N SER A 53 11.09 10.48 34.50
CA SER A 53 11.40 11.13 33.22
C SER A 53 10.93 12.59 33.20
N VAL A 54 9.73 12.86 33.73
CA VAL A 54 9.18 14.23 33.82
C VAL A 54 9.98 15.07 34.81
N ARG A 55 10.28 14.55 36.00
CA ARG A 55 11.06 15.28 37.02
C ARG A 55 12.48 15.55 36.56
N PHE A 56 13.14 14.57 35.95
CA PHE A 56 14.50 14.70 35.43
C PHE A 56 14.58 15.72 34.28
N ALA A 57 13.63 15.69 33.34
CA ALA A 57 13.55 16.68 32.27
C ALA A 57 13.32 18.11 32.83
N SER A 58 12.46 18.24 33.85
CA SER A 58 12.25 19.51 34.56
C SER A 58 13.53 20.02 35.23
N ALA A 59 14.26 19.15 35.95
CA ALA A 59 15.53 19.49 36.59
C ALA A 59 16.59 19.93 35.58
N ILE A 60 16.70 19.26 34.43
CA ILE A 60 17.60 19.67 33.34
C ILE A 60 17.24 21.07 32.84
N ASN A 61 15.96 21.34 32.59
CA ASN A 61 15.53 22.66 32.11
C ASN A 61 15.89 23.76 33.12
N GLN A 62 15.77 23.51 34.42
CA GLN A 62 16.19 24.45 35.46
C GLN A 62 17.71 24.71 35.42
N VAL A 63 18.53 23.68 35.22
CA VAL A 63 19.99 23.82 35.06
C VAL A 63 20.34 24.61 33.79
N ILE A 64 19.61 24.41 32.69
CA ILE A 64 19.80 25.16 31.44
C ILE A 64 19.47 26.65 31.66
N ILE A 65 18.34 26.96 32.31
CA ILE A 65 17.93 28.33 32.64
C ILE A 65 18.99 29.00 33.52
N LEU A 66 19.48 28.28 34.53
CA LEU A 66 20.53 28.77 35.43
C LEU A 66 21.80 29.15 34.68
N LYS A 67 22.25 28.31 33.72
CA LYS A 67 23.43 28.61 32.88
C LYS A 67 23.22 29.83 31.96
N SER A 68 21.98 30.16 31.62
CA SER A 68 21.66 31.31 30.75
C SER A 68 21.47 32.64 31.47
N THR A 69 21.41 32.65 32.81
CA THR A 69 21.11 33.85 33.60
C THR A 69 22.39 34.40 34.25
N GLU A 70 22.82 35.61 33.88
CA GLU A 70 24.10 36.21 34.32
C GLU A 70 24.13 36.65 35.81
N ALA A 71 22.99 36.73 36.50
CA ALA A 71 22.90 37.12 37.91
C ALA A 71 21.79 36.37 38.67
N SER A 72 21.93 35.05 38.80
CA SER A 72 21.00 34.22 39.57
C SER A 72 21.19 34.37 41.08
N ASP A 73 20.09 34.34 41.84
CA ASP A 73 20.12 34.25 43.31
C ASP A 73 20.97 33.04 43.77
N THR A 74 21.91 33.28 44.68
CA THR A 74 22.84 32.27 45.22
C THR A 74 22.15 31.14 45.96
N GLU A 75 20.97 31.38 46.55
CA GLU A 75 20.20 30.34 47.25
C GLU A 75 19.48 29.42 46.26
N TRP A 76 18.76 30.02 45.31
CA TRP A 76 18.13 29.29 44.20
C TRP A 76 19.15 28.49 43.39
N SER A 77 20.34 29.05 43.13
CA SER A 77 21.40 28.32 42.43
C SER A 77 21.87 27.08 43.18
N ARG A 78 21.91 27.12 44.51
CA ARG A 78 22.31 25.96 45.33
C ARG A 78 21.22 24.90 45.30
N GLU A 79 19.96 25.30 45.40
CA GLU A 79 18.80 24.40 45.37
C GLU A 79 18.71 23.66 44.03
N VAL A 80 18.82 24.36 42.90
CA VAL A 80 18.77 23.75 41.56
C VAL A 80 19.89 22.72 41.36
N LYS A 81 21.13 23.05 41.78
CA LYS A 81 22.27 22.12 41.69
C LYS A 81 22.11 20.91 42.60
N GLY A 82 21.62 21.11 43.83
CA GLY A 82 21.30 20.03 44.77
C GLY A 82 20.19 19.11 44.25
N ASN A 83 19.10 19.66 43.73
CA ASN A 83 18.01 18.90 43.11
C ASN A 83 18.53 18.05 41.93
N MET A 84 19.43 18.60 41.11
CA MET A 84 20.05 17.86 40.01
C MET A 84 20.92 16.70 40.52
N TYR A 85 21.68 16.92 41.60
CA TYR A 85 22.48 15.88 42.25
C TYR A 85 21.60 14.74 42.76
N ASP A 86 20.53 15.05 43.51
CA ASP A 86 19.58 14.04 43.99
C ASP A 86 18.93 13.28 42.83
N MET A 87 18.64 13.97 41.72
CA MET A 87 18.05 13.35 40.54
C MET A 87 18.98 12.37 39.82
N VAL A 88 20.29 12.67 39.80
CA VAL A 88 21.28 11.73 39.26
C VAL A 88 21.41 10.49 40.15
N ILE A 89 21.42 10.66 41.48
CA ILE A 89 21.44 9.53 42.42
C ILE A 89 20.22 8.64 42.20
N GLU A 90 19.04 9.24 42.18
CA GLU A 90 17.79 8.51 41.98
C GLU A 90 17.81 7.75 40.65
N GLY A 91 18.30 8.38 39.58
CA GLY A 91 18.45 7.73 38.27
C GLY A 91 19.37 6.51 38.30
N PHE A 92 20.53 6.60 38.96
CA PHE A 92 21.43 5.44 39.13
C PHE A 92 20.78 4.31 39.92
N GLN A 93 20.10 4.63 41.03
CA GLN A 93 19.41 3.64 41.84
C GLN A 93 18.25 2.98 41.07
N LEU A 94 17.52 3.78 40.30
CA LEU A 94 16.40 3.32 39.47
C LEU A 94 16.88 2.34 38.39
N LEU A 95 17.89 2.72 37.62
CA LEU A 95 18.52 1.86 36.61
C LEU A 95 19.11 0.59 37.24
N SER A 96 19.82 0.71 38.35
CA SER A 96 20.36 -0.44 39.08
C SER A 96 19.29 -1.42 39.52
N ARG A 97 18.16 -0.93 40.04
CA ARG A 97 17.03 -1.76 40.48
C ARG A 97 16.35 -2.46 39.31
N TRP A 98 16.14 -1.75 38.21
CA TRP A 98 15.51 -2.30 37.01
C TRP A 98 16.40 -3.36 36.32
N THR A 99 17.69 -3.08 36.15
CA THR A 99 18.66 -4.03 35.62
C THR A 99 18.85 -5.24 36.55
N GLY A 100 18.84 -5.02 37.87
CA GLY A 100 18.85 -6.09 38.86
C GLY A 100 17.64 -7.03 38.74
N ARG A 101 16.43 -6.49 38.51
CA ARG A 101 15.23 -7.30 38.28
C ARG A 101 15.30 -8.16 37.02
N LEU A 102 15.92 -7.65 35.94
CA LEU A 102 16.17 -8.45 34.73
C LEU A 102 17.06 -9.64 35.05
N TRP A 103 18.17 -9.40 35.76
CA TRP A 103 19.07 -10.45 36.23
C TRP A 103 18.37 -11.50 37.08
N GLU A 104 17.57 -11.07 38.06
CA GLU A 104 16.82 -11.94 38.95
C GLU A 104 15.81 -12.81 38.19
N GLN A 105 15.03 -12.23 37.26
CA GLN A 105 14.08 -13.00 36.45
C GLN A 105 14.81 -14.01 35.56
N CYS A 106 15.88 -13.61 34.87
CA CYS A 106 16.64 -14.51 34.01
C CYS A 106 17.23 -15.68 34.82
N ALA A 107 17.88 -15.39 35.95
CA ALA A 107 18.42 -16.43 36.84
C ALA A 107 17.33 -17.38 37.34
N TRP A 108 16.17 -16.84 37.71
CA TRP A 108 15.02 -17.65 38.14
C TRP A 108 14.51 -18.57 37.02
N LYS A 109 14.34 -18.05 35.80
CA LYS A 109 13.91 -18.82 34.63
C LYS A 109 14.93 -19.90 34.25
N PHE A 110 16.24 -19.60 34.27
CA PHE A 110 17.28 -20.59 34.00
C PHE A 110 17.33 -21.72 35.05
N SER A 111 17.01 -21.42 36.32
CA SER A 111 16.93 -22.43 37.37
C SER A 111 15.72 -23.36 37.25
N ARG A 112 14.73 -23.01 36.40
CA ARG A 112 13.46 -23.74 36.26
C ARG A 112 13.09 -23.93 34.79
N PRO A 113 13.68 -24.94 34.12
CA PRO A 113 13.31 -25.32 32.76
C PRO A 113 11.82 -25.69 32.66
N CYS A 114 11.20 -25.34 31.53
CA CYS A 114 9.83 -25.74 31.20
C CYS A 114 9.74 -27.27 31.10
N LYS A 115 8.73 -27.86 31.75
CA LYS A 115 8.57 -29.32 31.88
C LYS A 115 7.87 -29.96 30.68
N GLU A 116 6.94 -29.25 30.04
CA GLU A 116 6.22 -29.70 28.84
C GLU A 116 6.01 -28.50 27.91
N PRO A 117 6.71 -28.41 26.77
CA PRO A 117 6.41 -27.41 25.75
C PRO A 117 5.04 -27.71 25.15
N VAL A 118 4.14 -26.73 25.13
CA VAL A 118 2.84 -26.85 24.46
C VAL A 118 3.11 -27.08 22.97
N ALA A 119 2.80 -28.26 22.45
CA ALA A 119 2.94 -28.56 21.04
C ALA A 119 2.00 -27.62 20.25
N SER A 120 2.55 -26.65 19.54
CA SER A 120 1.83 -25.98 18.47
C SER A 120 1.59 -27.01 17.36
N ASP A 121 0.33 -27.28 17.05
CA ASP A 121 -0.13 -28.20 16.00
C ASP A 121 0.51 -27.87 14.65
N SER A 122 1.68 -28.44 14.33
CA SER A 122 2.21 -28.57 12.97
C SER A 122 3.63 -29.14 12.93
N LEU A 123 3.86 -30.35 13.45
CA LEU A 123 4.88 -31.30 12.95
C LEU A 123 4.87 -32.57 13.82
N GLY A 124 4.22 -33.63 13.30
CA GLY A 124 4.26 -34.96 13.88
C GLY A 124 5.66 -35.58 13.74
N GLY A 125 6.46 -35.46 14.78
CA GLY A 125 7.74 -36.14 14.95
C GLY A 125 8.28 -35.81 16.33
N SER A 126 8.84 -36.80 17.06
CA SER A 126 9.42 -36.59 18.37
C SER A 126 10.62 -35.64 18.27
N THR A 127 10.39 -34.33 18.44
CA THR A 127 11.44 -33.33 18.46
C THR A 127 12.08 -33.33 19.84
N ASN A 128 13.30 -33.85 19.93
CA ASN A 128 14.14 -33.66 21.12
C ASN A 128 14.50 -32.17 21.21
N PHE A 129 13.82 -31.43 22.09
CA PHE A 129 14.14 -30.03 22.38
C PHE A 129 15.48 -29.90 23.10
N PHE A 130 16.30 -28.94 22.72
CA PHE A 130 17.52 -28.60 23.47
C PHE A 130 17.15 -28.08 24.87
N ASP A 131 17.98 -28.34 25.87
CA ASP A 131 17.72 -27.88 27.24
C ASP A 131 17.70 -26.35 27.35
N TYR A 132 18.42 -25.65 26.48
CA TYR A 132 18.38 -24.20 26.37
C TYR A 132 17.00 -23.67 25.91
N GLU A 133 16.33 -24.35 24.98
CA GLU A 133 15.00 -23.94 24.51
C GLU A 133 13.97 -23.98 25.64
N LYS A 134 14.08 -24.95 26.56
CA LYS A 134 13.17 -25.12 27.68
C LYS A 134 13.30 -24.01 28.71
N VAL A 135 14.46 -23.37 28.83
CA VAL A 135 14.71 -22.28 29.79
C VAL A 135 14.52 -20.90 29.17
N VAL A 136 14.59 -20.78 27.84
CA VAL A 136 14.37 -19.53 27.10
C VAL A 136 13.09 -19.61 26.26
N ARG A 137 13.14 -20.13 25.02
CA ARG A 137 12.04 -20.10 24.05
C ARG A 137 10.67 -20.44 24.64
N TRP A 138 10.60 -21.53 25.39
CA TRP A 138 9.35 -22.07 25.94
C TRP A 138 9.04 -21.63 27.37
N ASN A 139 9.88 -20.79 27.98
CA ASN A 139 9.76 -20.37 29.38
C ASN A 139 9.25 -18.93 29.54
N TYR A 140 9.05 -18.20 28.44
CA TYR A 140 8.50 -16.84 28.45
C TYR A 140 7.16 -16.80 27.70
N THR A 141 6.10 -16.42 28.39
CA THR A 141 4.78 -16.17 27.78
C THR A 141 4.78 -14.87 26.95
N SER A 142 3.76 -14.65 26.11
CA SER A 142 3.63 -13.42 25.33
C SER A 142 3.59 -12.16 26.22
N ASP A 143 2.86 -12.22 27.34
CA ASP A 143 2.81 -11.13 28.33
C ASP A 143 4.15 -10.88 29.03
N GLU A 144 4.90 -11.95 29.35
CA GLU A 144 6.24 -11.83 29.93
C GLU A 144 7.23 -11.22 28.94
N ARG A 145 7.17 -11.61 27.66
CA ARG A 145 7.98 -11.01 26.59
C ARG A 145 7.66 -9.53 26.39
N LYS A 146 6.37 -9.17 26.44
CA LYS A 146 5.91 -7.78 26.40
C LYS A 146 6.47 -6.97 27.58
N ALA A 147 6.34 -7.48 28.80
CA ALA A 147 6.86 -6.81 29.99
C ALA A 147 8.39 -6.67 29.97
N LEU A 148 9.09 -7.68 29.45
CA LEU A 148 10.54 -7.66 29.27
C LEU A 148 10.97 -6.60 28.25
N LEU A 149 10.30 -6.53 27.09
CA LEU A 149 10.54 -5.52 26.07
C LEU A 149 10.34 -4.10 26.60
N GLU A 150 9.27 -3.86 27.35
CA GLU A 150 9.00 -2.55 27.96
C GLU A 150 10.08 -2.17 28.96
N LEU A 151 10.49 -3.09 29.85
CA LEU A 151 11.55 -2.82 30.83
C LEU A 151 12.90 -2.53 30.16
N VAL A 152 13.27 -3.30 29.13
CA VAL A 152 14.46 -3.02 28.31
C VAL A 152 14.37 -1.62 27.73
N SER A 153 13.23 -1.26 27.15
CA SER A 153 13.00 0.07 26.56
C SER A 153 13.13 1.19 27.60
N TYR A 154 12.63 1.01 28.82
CA TYR A 154 12.75 1.99 29.91
C TYR A 154 14.17 2.16 30.43
N ILE A 155 14.93 1.07 30.57
CA ILE A 155 16.35 1.14 30.97
C ILE A 155 17.14 1.91 29.91
N LYS A 156 16.92 1.58 28.62
CA LYS A 156 17.61 2.21 27.50
C LYS A 156 17.21 3.68 27.30
N SER A 157 15.94 4.02 27.47
CA SER A 157 15.45 5.40 27.35
C SER A 157 16.03 6.30 28.45
N VAL A 158 15.91 5.90 29.72
CA VAL A 158 16.43 6.65 30.87
C VAL A 158 17.95 6.72 30.82
N GLY A 159 18.61 5.61 30.48
CA GLY A 159 20.05 5.55 30.24
C GLY A 159 20.51 6.56 29.20
N SER A 160 19.85 6.60 28.04
CA SER A 160 20.17 7.56 26.97
C SER A 160 19.92 9.01 27.41
N MET A 161 18.83 9.27 28.14
CA MET A 161 18.50 10.60 28.67
C MET A 161 19.58 11.10 29.62
N MET A 162 20.05 10.24 30.54
CA MET A 162 21.13 10.55 31.47
C MET A 162 22.46 10.77 30.74
N GLN A 163 22.85 9.87 29.83
CA GLN A 163 24.09 10.00 29.05
C GLN A 163 24.19 11.30 28.24
N ARG A 164 23.08 11.78 27.65
CA ARG A 164 23.06 13.02 26.85
C ARG A 164 23.33 14.28 27.68
N CYS A 165 23.09 14.22 28.99
CA CYS A 165 23.16 15.36 29.88
C CYS A 165 24.47 15.45 30.67
N ASP A 166 25.36 14.46 30.57
CA ASP A 166 26.64 14.35 31.28
C ASP A 166 27.41 15.69 31.38
N THR A 167 27.80 16.26 30.22
CA THR A 167 28.54 17.53 30.17
C THR A 167 27.74 18.74 30.69
N LEU A 168 26.41 18.70 30.59
CA LEU A 168 25.56 19.79 31.07
C LEU A 168 25.50 19.84 32.59
N VAL A 169 25.48 18.68 33.24
CA VAL A 169 25.27 18.54 34.69
C VAL A 169 26.58 18.49 35.48
N ALA A 170 27.72 18.21 34.84
CA ALA A 170 29.03 18.04 35.48
C ALA A 170 29.36 19.15 36.51
N ASP A 171 29.27 20.43 36.12
CA ASP A 171 29.60 21.55 37.02
C ASP A 171 28.71 21.57 38.28
N ALA A 172 27.42 21.30 38.10
CA ALA A 172 26.43 21.30 39.19
C ALA A 172 26.72 20.16 40.18
N LEU A 173 27.06 18.98 39.65
CA LEU A 173 27.40 17.80 40.45
C LEU A 173 28.71 18.01 41.21
N TRP A 174 29.77 18.48 40.54
CA TRP A 174 31.07 18.70 41.15
C TRP A 174 31.03 19.77 42.25
N GLU A 175 30.27 20.84 42.05
CA GLU A 175 30.08 21.87 43.06
C GLU A 175 29.33 21.35 44.29
N THR A 176 28.29 20.54 44.08
CA THR A 176 27.53 19.92 45.18
C THR A 176 28.41 18.95 45.98
N ILE A 177 29.20 18.11 45.30
CA ILE A 177 30.15 17.21 45.95
C ILE A 177 31.22 18.00 46.71
N HIS A 178 31.75 19.07 46.12
CA HIS A 178 32.72 19.94 46.79
C HIS A 178 32.16 20.50 48.11
N VAL A 179 30.91 21.00 48.08
CA VAL A 179 30.25 21.55 49.27
C VAL A 179 30.09 20.49 50.36
N GLU A 180 29.65 19.28 50.01
CA GLU A 180 29.51 18.17 50.95
C GLU A 180 30.85 17.75 51.58
N VAL A 181 31.93 17.69 50.78
CA VAL A 181 33.27 17.37 51.28
C VAL A 181 33.81 18.47 52.18
N GLN A 182 33.66 19.74 51.81
CA GLN A 182 34.17 20.85 52.62
C GLN A 182 33.37 21.04 53.91
N ASP A 183 32.04 20.88 53.89
CA ASP A 183 31.21 20.90 55.11
C ASP A 183 31.62 19.77 56.07
N PHE A 184 31.90 18.57 55.55
CA PHE A 184 32.37 17.47 56.38
C PHE A 184 33.75 17.75 56.98
N VAL A 185 34.72 18.12 56.14
CA VAL A 185 36.12 18.24 56.55
C VAL A 185 36.35 19.51 57.39
N GLN A 186 35.76 20.64 57.02
CA GLN A 186 36.00 21.92 57.71
C GLN A 186 35.12 22.13 58.94
N ASP A 187 33.86 21.69 58.93
CA ASP A 187 32.91 21.96 60.03
C ASP A 187 32.63 20.71 60.88
N LYS A 188 32.20 19.59 60.28
CA LYS A 188 31.82 18.39 61.05
C LYS A 188 33.01 17.78 61.80
N LEU A 189 34.15 17.62 61.14
CA LEU A 189 35.37 17.12 61.79
C LEU A 189 35.90 18.09 62.87
N ASP A 190 35.77 19.42 62.70
CA ASP A 190 36.17 20.40 63.73
C ASP A 190 35.32 20.22 64.99
N THR A 191 34.01 20.04 64.81
CA THR A 191 33.07 19.79 65.89
C THR A 191 33.45 18.51 66.65
N MET A 192 33.69 17.41 65.92
CA MET A 192 34.12 16.12 66.51
C MET A 192 35.46 16.23 67.27
N LEU A 193 36.42 17.00 66.74
CA LEU A 193 37.70 17.29 67.39
C LEU A 193 37.51 18.04 68.73
N ARG A 194 36.58 19.01 68.77
CA ARG A 194 36.28 19.79 69.98
C ARG A 194 35.46 19.02 71.02
N THR A 195 34.66 18.05 70.61
CA THR A 195 33.77 17.26 71.47
C THR A 195 34.36 15.88 71.79
N SER A 196 34.08 14.88 70.96
CA SER A 196 34.29 13.45 71.21
C SER A 196 35.75 13.02 71.21
N PHE A 197 36.62 13.78 70.52
CA PHE A 197 38.03 13.44 70.36
C PHE A 197 38.98 14.35 71.17
N ARG A 198 38.49 15.38 71.87
CA ARG A 198 39.30 16.37 72.63
C ARG A 198 40.36 15.76 73.55
N LYS A 199 40.11 14.58 74.13
CA LYS A 199 41.01 13.88 75.07
C LYS A 199 41.74 12.67 74.47
N LYS A 200 41.54 12.36 73.18
CA LYS A 200 42.10 11.18 72.49
C LYS A 200 43.14 11.60 71.46
N LYS A 201 44.40 11.78 71.88
CA LYS A 201 45.47 12.35 71.04
C LYS A 201 45.73 11.55 69.76
N ASP A 202 45.77 10.22 69.84
CA ASP A 202 46.10 9.37 68.68
C ASP A 202 44.99 9.37 67.61
N LEU A 203 43.71 9.38 68.03
CA LEU A 203 42.57 9.47 67.11
C LEU A 203 42.36 10.90 66.58
N SER A 204 42.67 11.91 67.37
CA SER A 204 42.62 13.32 66.92
C SER A 204 43.62 13.61 65.80
N ARG A 205 44.75 12.88 65.77
CA ARG A 205 45.72 12.95 64.67
C ARG A 205 45.07 12.52 63.35
N ILE A 206 44.35 11.38 63.35
CA ILE A 206 43.66 10.86 62.15
C ILE A 206 42.64 11.88 61.60
N LEU A 207 41.85 12.53 62.47
CA LEU A 207 40.91 13.60 62.04
C LEU A 207 41.65 14.83 61.49
N SER A 208 42.80 15.19 62.04
CA SER A 208 43.63 16.30 61.54
C SER A 208 44.28 15.96 60.20
N ASP A 209 44.67 14.69 59.99
CA ASP A 209 45.21 14.21 58.73
C ASP A 209 44.14 14.26 57.62
N MET A 210 42.89 13.87 57.92
CA MET A 210 41.75 14.03 57.00
C MET A 210 41.54 15.50 56.60
N ARG A 211 41.66 16.42 57.56
CA ARG A 211 41.56 17.88 57.32
C ARG A 211 42.67 18.40 56.43
N THR A 212 43.90 17.99 56.71
CA THR A 212 45.08 18.41 55.94
C THR A 212 45.03 17.91 54.50
N LEU A 213 44.42 16.73 54.27
CA LEU A 213 44.38 16.06 52.98
C LEU A 213 43.32 16.64 52.01
N SER A 214 42.17 17.07 52.53
CA SER A 214 41.00 17.42 51.70
C SER A 214 40.39 18.81 51.93
N ALA A 215 40.80 19.55 52.96
CA ALA A 215 40.27 20.90 53.19
C ALA A 215 40.85 21.91 52.19
N ASP A 216 40.00 22.57 51.41
CA ASP A 216 40.35 23.71 50.56
C ASP A 216 40.21 25.00 51.36
N TRP A 217 41.30 25.43 51.99
CA TRP A 217 41.33 26.65 52.79
C TRP A 217 41.42 27.89 51.89
N MET A 218 40.59 28.90 52.14
CA MET A 218 40.71 30.20 51.51
C MET A 218 42.09 30.82 51.85
N ALA A 219 42.72 31.51 50.90
CA ALA A 219 44.05 32.10 51.05
C ALA A 219 44.21 33.08 52.24
N ASN A 220 43.10 33.49 52.87
CA ASN A 220 43.06 34.39 54.03
C ASN A 220 42.72 33.69 55.37
N THR A 221 42.41 32.39 55.39
CA THR A 221 42.11 31.61 56.61
C THR A 221 43.25 30.71 57.08
N SER A 222 44.35 30.58 56.31
CA SER A 222 45.55 29.82 56.67
C SER A 222 46.44 30.51 57.72
N ARG A 223 45.85 31.04 58.80
CA ARG A 223 46.66 31.43 59.98
C ARG A 223 46.85 30.21 60.88
N HIS A 224 48.08 29.69 60.89
CA HIS A 224 48.67 28.73 61.83
C HIS A 224 47.81 28.41 63.08
N ASP A 225 47.32 27.18 63.12
CA ASP A 225 46.49 26.56 64.19
C ASP A 225 47.21 26.34 65.53
N THR A 226 48.36 26.97 65.80
CA THR A 226 49.13 26.64 67.03
C THR A 226 48.78 27.51 68.24
N GLU A 227 48.12 28.66 68.08
CA GLU A 227 47.89 29.60 69.21
C GLU A 227 46.42 29.85 69.61
N LEU A 228 45.42 29.43 68.82
CA LEU A 228 44.00 29.67 69.15
C LEU A 228 43.34 28.54 69.96
N HIS A 229 43.98 27.38 70.10
CA HIS A 229 43.44 26.27 70.90
C HIS A 229 43.45 26.54 72.42
N ALA A 230 44.15 27.58 72.89
CA ALA A 230 44.24 27.91 74.31
C ALA A 230 43.22 28.96 74.80
N LEU A 231 42.46 29.63 73.92
CA LEU A 231 41.69 30.84 74.28
C LEU A 231 40.23 30.88 73.81
N ARG A 232 39.57 29.76 73.55
CA ARG A 232 38.10 29.74 73.41
C ARG A 232 37.46 29.23 74.71
N GLN A 233 36.88 30.16 75.46
CA GLN A 233 36.04 29.89 76.64
C GLN A 233 34.72 29.23 76.22
N GLU A 234 34.18 28.40 77.12
CA GLU A 234 32.88 27.75 77.03
C GLU A 234 31.77 28.81 76.93
N GLY A 235 31.20 29.04 75.74
CA GLY A 235 30.04 29.93 75.57
C GLY A 235 29.82 30.56 74.19
N ASP A 236 30.77 30.49 73.26
CA ASP A 236 30.59 31.06 71.92
C ASP A 236 29.99 30.02 70.96
N GLU A 237 28.83 30.35 70.36
CA GLU A 237 28.18 29.60 69.28
C GLU A 237 29.21 29.27 68.16
N PRO A 238 29.20 28.04 67.62
CA PRO A 238 30.16 27.65 66.59
C PRO A 238 29.92 28.48 65.32
N ARG A 239 30.76 29.50 65.08
CA ARG A 239 30.82 30.18 63.78
C ARG A 239 31.23 29.15 62.73
N ARG A 240 30.27 28.75 61.89
CA ARG A 240 30.45 27.86 60.73
C ARG A 240 31.53 28.44 59.81
N ASN A 241 32.49 27.62 59.37
CA ASN A 241 33.53 28.10 58.47
C ASN A 241 32.90 28.40 57.10
N ILE A 242 33.04 29.64 56.65
CA ILE A 242 32.49 30.06 55.35
C ILE A 242 33.51 29.68 54.28
N PHE A 243 33.18 28.67 53.47
CA PHE A 243 33.91 28.32 52.25
C PHE A 243 33.07 28.64 51.01
N TYR A 244 33.74 28.89 49.88
CA TYR A 244 33.07 29.14 48.61
C TYR A 244 32.93 27.82 47.82
N PRO A 245 31.72 27.48 47.35
CA PRO A 245 31.53 26.34 46.45
C PRO A 245 32.37 26.51 45.17
N ARG A 246 33.07 25.45 44.77
CA ARG A 246 33.83 25.39 43.52
C ARG A 246 33.35 24.20 42.70
N PRO A 247 33.23 24.30 41.36
CA PRO A 247 32.91 23.17 40.49
C PRO A 247 34.13 22.26 40.31
N VAL A 248 34.67 21.73 41.40
CA VAL A 248 35.86 20.87 41.43
C VAL A 248 35.58 19.70 42.35
N ALA A 249 35.60 18.50 41.80
CA ALA A 249 35.36 17.30 42.57
C ALA A 249 36.66 16.75 43.21
N PRO A 250 36.58 16.02 44.33
CA PRO A 250 37.75 15.41 44.94
C PRO A 250 38.36 14.35 44.02
N THR A 251 39.70 14.24 44.04
CA THR A 251 40.39 13.17 43.31
C THR A 251 40.05 11.80 43.90
N ALA A 252 40.07 10.74 43.08
CA ALA A 252 39.86 9.37 43.57
C ALA A 252 40.83 8.99 44.71
N ALA A 253 42.07 9.49 44.66
CA ALA A 253 43.05 9.34 45.74
C ALA A 253 42.57 9.99 47.04
N GLN A 254 42.06 11.24 46.99
CA GLN A 254 41.50 11.90 48.17
C GLN A 254 40.31 11.14 48.75
N VAL A 255 39.41 10.65 47.90
CA VAL A 255 38.25 9.84 48.32
C VAL A 255 38.71 8.56 49.04
N HIS A 256 39.62 7.80 48.43
CA HIS A 256 40.11 6.55 49.03
C HIS A 256 40.94 6.78 50.30
N CYS A 257 41.74 7.84 50.37
CA CYS A 257 42.46 8.23 51.59
C CYS A 257 41.49 8.59 52.72
N LEU A 258 40.44 9.36 52.44
CA LEU A 258 39.41 9.68 53.42
C LEU A 258 38.68 8.41 53.89
N GLN A 259 38.28 7.52 52.98
CA GLN A 259 37.68 6.24 53.33
C GLN A 259 38.59 5.39 54.23
N PHE A 260 39.88 5.30 53.88
CA PHE A 260 40.86 4.56 54.67
C PHE A 260 41.01 5.14 56.07
N LEU A 261 41.17 6.46 56.20
CA LEU A 261 41.30 7.12 57.50
C LEU A 261 40.03 6.98 58.34
N ILE A 262 38.83 6.96 57.73
CA ILE A 262 37.56 6.72 58.44
C ILE A 262 37.51 5.27 58.94
N CYS A 263 37.91 4.31 58.11
CA CYS A 263 38.03 2.90 58.51
C CYS A 263 39.06 2.72 59.63
N GLU A 264 40.21 3.40 59.58
CA GLU A 264 41.23 3.37 60.63
C GLU A 264 40.67 3.93 61.94
N LEU A 265 39.95 5.05 61.86
CA LEU A 265 39.32 5.71 63.01
C LEU A 265 38.27 4.82 63.70
N VAL A 266 37.44 4.11 62.92
CA VAL A 266 36.32 3.32 63.44
C VAL A 266 36.74 1.89 63.83
N ALA A 267 37.58 1.24 63.02
CA ALA A 267 37.98 -0.16 63.20
C ALA A 267 39.36 -0.33 63.89
N GLY A 268 40.09 0.76 64.15
CA GLY A 268 41.42 0.72 64.78
C GLY A 268 42.44 -0.12 64.00
N GLY A 269 42.27 -0.20 62.67
CA GLY A 269 43.12 -1.00 61.78
C GLY A 269 42.86 -2.52 61.77
N ASN A 270 41.86 -3.04 62.49
CA ASN A 270 41.55 -4.49 62.54
C ASN A 270 40.30 -4.86 61.72
N LEU A 271 40.49 -5.16 60.43
CA LEU A 271 39.42 -5.55 59.48
C LEU A 271 38.80 -6.95 59.72
N ARG A 272 39.18 -7.68 60.79
CA ARG A 272 38.88 -9.13 60.95
C ARG A 272 37.92 -9.53 62.08
N LYS A 273 37.20 -8.61 62.74
CA LYS A 273 36.20 -9.01 63.75
C LYS A 273 34.81 -9.22 63.13
N HIS A 274 34.12 -10.28 63.57
CA HIS A 274 32.77 -10.62 63.12
C HIS A 274 31.76 -9.67 63.79
N GLY A 275 31.24 -8.74 63.00
CA GLY A 275 30.35 -7.65 63.40
C GLY A 275 30.76 -6.41 62.59
N GLY A 276 29.93 -5.97 61.65
CA GLY A 276 30.31 -5.06 60.55
C GLY A 276 31.08 -3.78 60.95
N LEU A 277 31.68 -3.12 59.96
CA LEU A 277 32.60 -1.97 60.10
C LEU A 277 32.15 -0.90 61.11
N PHE A 278 30.85 -0.61 61.21
CA PHE A 278 30.28 0.40 62.12
C PHE A 278 29.45 -0.19 63.28
N GLY A 279 29.40 -1.53 63.43
CA GLY A 279 28.61 -2.21 64.46
C GLY A 279 29.26 -2.31 65.85
N ASN A 280 30.47 -1.77 66.02
CA ASN A 280 31.24 -1.95 67.25
C ASN A 280 30.89 -0.91 68.33
N SER A 281 30.15 -1.32 69.35
CA SER A 281 29.95 -0.58 70.62
C SER A 281 31.24 -0.35 71.45
N GLY A 282 32.41 -0.75 70.93
CA GLY A 282 33.72 -0.70 71.61
C GLY A 282 34.70 0.34 71.06
N SER A 283 34.34 1.14 70.05
CA SER A 283 35.23 2.18 69.45
C SER A 283 35.38 3.42 70.33
N GLY A 284 34.52 3.59 71.34
CA GLY A 284 34.50 4.76 72.22
C GLY A 284 34.10 6.07 71.53
N ILE A 285 33.61 6.02 70.29
CA ILE A 285 33.08 7.16 69.53
C ILE A 285 31.59 7.35 69.91
N ALA A 286 31.12 8.60 69.99
CA ALA A 286 29.70 8.87 70.22
C ALA A 286 28.84 8.30 69.08
N VAL A 287 27.64 7.80 69.40
CA VAL A 287 26.76 7.14 68.40
C VAL A 287 26.40 8.09 67.26
N ASP A 288 26.18 9.37 67.55
CA ASP A 288 25.83 10.37 66.53
C ASP A 288 27.00 10.69 65.60
N ASP A 289 28.22 10.79 66.15
CA ASP A 289 29.43 10.97 65.34
C ASP A 289 29.73 9.74 64.49
N LEU A 290 29.49 8.54 65.04
CA LEU A 290 29.66 7.29 64.32
C LEU A 290 28.69 7.20 63.12
N LYS A 291 27.43 7.61 63.30
CA LYS A 291 26.44 7.71 62.21
C LYS A 291 26.86 8.73 61.15
N GLN A 292 27.42 9.87 61.55
CA GLN A 292 27.92 10.88 60.61
C GLN A 292 29.11 10.36 59.80
N LEU A 293 30.05 9.67 60.45
CA LEU A 293 31.19 9.00 59.80
C LEU A 293 30.72 7.91 58.84
N GLU A 294 29.77 7.08 59.26
CA GLU A 294 29.17 6.02 58.43
C GLU A 294 28.45 6.59 57.20
N THR A 295 27.60 7.61 57.40
CA THR A 295 26.86 8.26 56.32
C THR A 295 27.81 8.88 55.30
N PHE A 296 28.85 9.59 55.77
CA PHE A 296 29.83 10.19 54.87
C PHE A 296 30.69 9.13 54.17
N PHE A 297 31.04 8.04 54.85
CA PHE A 297 31.77 6.91 54.26
C PHE A 297 31.03 6.31 53.06
N TYR A 298 29.71 6.08 53.17
CA TYR A 298 28.91 5.60 52.05
C TYR A 298 28.73 6.66 50.95
N LYS A 299 28.60 7.94 51.32
CA LYS A 299 28.57 9.05 50.34
C LYS A 299 29.87 9.11 49.51
N LEU A 300 31.04 8.96 50.15
CA LEU A 300 32.34 8.91 49.47
C LEU A 300 32.41 7.79 48.42
N SER A 301 31.86 6.61 48.74
CA SER A 301 31.77 5.52 47.76
C SER A 301 30.89 5.88 46.58
N PHE A 302 29.76 6.54 46.83
CA PHE A 302 28.83 6.95 45.77
C PHE A 302 29.38 8.08 44.89
N PHE A 303 30.22 8.97 45.44
CA PHE A 303 30.86 10.03 44.65
C PHE A 303 31.70 9.45 43.51
N LEU A 304 32.38 8.32 43.70
CA LEU A 304 33.15 7.67 42.62
C LEU A 304 32.26 7.31 41.42
N HIS A 305 31.02 6.86 41.67
CA HIS A 305 30.07 6.56 40.60
C HIS A 305 29.59 7.81 39.85
N ILE A 306 29.48 8.95 40.55
CA ILE A 306 29.12 10.24 39.94
C ILE A 306 30.31 10.83 39.17
N LEU A 307 31.54 10.67 39.68
CA LEU A 307 32.76 11.09 39.00
C LEU A 307 32.94 10.35 37.68
N ASP A 308 32.70 9.03 37.69
CA ASP A 308 32.70 8.19 36.50
C ASP A 308 31.30 8.09 35.86
N TYR A 309 30.60 9.22 35.75
CA TYR A 309 29.18 9.30 35.35
C TYR A 309 28.85 8.44 34.11
N THR A 310 29.55 8.68 33.00
CA THR A 310 29.30 7.98 31.73
C THR A 310 29.50 6.47 31.86
N ALA A 311 30.54 6.05 32.58
CA ALA A 311 30.89 4.64 32.77
C ALA A 311 29.89 3.95 33.71
N THR A 312 29.45 4.64 34.76
CA THR A 312 28.39 4.16 35.66
C THR A 312 27.09 3.96 34.90
N VAL A 313 26.62 4.96 34.15
CA VAL A 313 25.38 4.80 33.35
C VAL A 313 25.54 3.66 32.36
N GLY A 314 26.66 3.60 31.62
CA GLY A 314 26.94 2.52 30.67
C GLY A 314 26.82 1.13 31.31
N THR A 315 27.42 0.94 32.49
CA THR A 315 27.36 -0.33 33.25
C THR A 315 25.95 -0.65 33.74
N LEU A 316 25.20 0.36 34.20
CA LEU A 316 23.82 0.17 34.67
C LEU A 316 22.84 -0.15 33.53
N THR A 317 23.18 0.23 32.30
CA THR A 317 22.37 0.00 31.10
C THR A 317 22.85 -1.18 30.25
N ASP A 318 23.88 -1.90 30.69
CA ASP A 318 24.44 -3.07 30.00
C ASP A 318 23.52 -4.29 30.20
N LEU A 319 22.82 -4.65 29.13
CA LEU A 319 21.93 -5.81 29.07
C LEU A 319 22.50 -6.93 28.19
N GLY A 320 23.79 -6.87 27.82
CA GLY A 320 24.44 -7.83 26.92
C GLY A 320 24.42 -9.27 27.43
N PHE A 321 24.30 -9.46 28.74
CA PHE A 321 24.15 -10.78 29.39
C PHE A 321 22.94 -11.59 28.89
N LEU A 322 21.94 -10.94 28.31
CA LEU A 322 20.75 -11.61 27.75
C LEU A 322 21.04 -12.40 26.47
N TRP A 323 22.17 -12.15 25.80
CA TRP A 323 22.57 -12.86 24.58
C TRP A 323 23.48 -14.07 24.87
N PHE A 324 24.42 -13.95 25.82
CA PHE A 324 25.43 -14.97 26.07
C PHE A 324 24.83 -16.31 26.55
N ARG A 325 25.31 -17.42 25.96
CA ARG A 325 24.75 -18.77 26.20
C ARG A 325 25.79 -19.90 26.22
N GLU A 326 27.07 -19.56 26.43
CA GLU A 326 28.21 -20.50 26.43
C GLU A 326 28.04 -21.72 27.33
N PHE A 327 27.45 -21.54 28.52
CA PHE A 327 27.18 -22.65 29.45
C PHE A 327 26.31 -23.73 28.81
N TYR A 328 25.27 -23.33 28.07
CA TYR A 328 24.35 -24.26 27.43
C TYR A 328 24.88 -24.82 26.12
N LEU A 329 25.74 -24.07 25.41
CA LEU A 329 26.46 -24.58 24.23
C LEU A 329 27.38 -25.75 24.61
N GLU A 330 28.19 -25.56 25.66
CA GLU A 330 29.07 -26.60 26.19
C GLU A 330 28.26 -27.81 26.71
N SER A 331 27.20 -27.57 27.49
CA SER A 331 26.35 -28.63 28.03
C SER A 331 25.63 -29.43 26.94
N SER A 332 25.21 -28.78 25.85
CA SER A 332 24.46 -29.41 24.75
C SER A 332 25.36 -29.99 23.67
N ARG A 333 26.67 -29.66 23.69
CA ARG A 333 27.66 -30.02 22.66
C ARG A 333 27.26 -29.55 21.26
N VAL A 334 26.73 -28.32 21.17
CA VAL A 334 26.34 -27.68 19.91
C VAL A 334 27.18 -26.44 19.70
N ILE A 335 27.51 -26.12 18.44
CA ILE A 335 28.30 -24.94 18.08
C ILE A 335 27.50 -23.66 18.33
N GLN A 336 26.23 -23.62 17.92
CA GLN A 336 25.35 -22.48 18.15
C GLN A 336 23.87 -22.89 18.17
N PHE A 337 23.03 -22.14 18.88
CA PHE A 337 21.58 -22.31 18.87
C PHE A 337 20.92 -21.48 17.75
N PRO A 338 19.76 -21.91 17.24
CA PRO A 338 18.95 -21.12 16.31
C PRO A 338 18.50 -19.77 16.88
N ILE A 339 18.24 -18.78 16.01
CA ILE A 339 17.87 -17.42 16.43
C ILE A 339 16.55 -17.35 17.20
N GLU A 340 15.66 -18.34 17.04
CA GLU A 340 14.41 -18.46 17.79
C GLU A 340 14.65 -18.73 19.29
N CYS A 341 15.89 -19.07 19.68
CA CYS A 341 16.33 -19.24 21.06
C CYS A 341 17.06 -18.00 21.58
N SER A 342 17.29 -16.99 20.74
CA SER A 342 17.96 -15.76 21.12
C SER A 342 16.97 -14.78 21.72
N LEU A 343 17.18 -14.40 22.98
CA LEU A 343 16.24 -13.55 23.70
C LEU A 343 16.02 -12.19 23.01
N PRO A 344 17.05 -11.47 22.51
CA PRO A 344 16.84 -10.23 21.74
C PRO A 344 15.93 -10.43 20.53
N TRP A 345 16.15 -11.49 19.73
CA TRP A 345 15.30 -11.78 18.58
C TRP A 345 13.88 -12.18 18.96
N MET A 346 13.71 -13.00 20.01
CA MET A 346 12.39 -13.39 20.51
C MET A 346 11.54 -12.19 20.93
N LEU A 347 12.16 -11.12 21.45
CA LEU A 347 11.46 -9.88 21.79
C LEU A 347 10.99 -9.15 20.52
N VAL A 348 11.85 -9.05 19.50
CA VAL A 348 11.50 -8.45 18.20
C VAL A 348 10.38 -9.23 17.53
N ASP A 349 10.50 -10.56 17.47
CA ASP A 349 9.52 -11.44 16.83
C ASP A 349 8.15 -11.35 17.51
N ASN A 350 8.11 -11.25 18.86
CA ASN A 350 6.87 -11.04 19.60
C ASN A 350 6.18 -9.71 19.25
N VAL A 351 6.93 -8.64 18.94
CA VAL A 351 6.33 -7.37 18.47
C VAL A 351 5.69 -7.55 17.09
N ILE A 352 6.39 -8.24 16.19
CA ILE A 352 5.93 -8.51 14.83
C ILE A 352 4.67 -9.39 14.83
N GLU A 353 4.65 -10.43 15.65
CA GLU A 353 3.51 -11.35 15.77
C GLU A 353 2.30 -10.73 16.46
N SER A 354 2.51 -9.96 17.55
CA SER A 354 1.42 -9.36 18.31
C SER A 354 0.72 -8.21 17.57
N GLN A 355 1.41 -7.54 16.66
CA GLN A 355 0.93 -6.36 15.92
C GLN A 355 0.30 -5.29 16.83
N ASP A 356 0.75 -5.18 18.09
CA ASP A 356 0.27 -4.18 19.03
C ASP A 356 0.83 -2.79 18.65
N PRO A 357 -0.03 -1.79 18.33
CA PRO A 357 0.43 -0.47 17.91
C PRO A 357 1.38 0.21 18.91
N GLY A 358 1.23 -0.08 20.21
CA GLY A 358 2.07 0.51 21.26
C GLY A 358 3.48 -0.08 21.32
N LEU A 359 3.63 -1.38 21.04
CA LEU A 359 4.93 -2.06 21.09
C LEU A 359 5.76 -1.85 19.83
N LEU A 360 5.08 -1.58 18.72
CA LEU A 360 5.71 -1.37 17.43
C LEU A 360 6.76 -0.25 17.45
N GLU A 361 6.49 0.85 18.17
CA GLU A 361 7.45 1.96 18.35
C GLU A 361 8.77 1.53 19.01
N SER A 362 8.75 0.42 19.77
CA SER A 362 9.91 -0.12 20.49
C SER A 362 10.59 -1.30 19.77
N ILE A 363 10.21 -1.60 18.52
CA ILE A 363 10.71 -2.78 17.78
C ILE A 363 12.24 -2.84 17.63
N LEU A 364 12.91 -1.69 17.64
CA LEU A 364 14.38 -1.61 17.54
C LEU A 364 15.09 -1.66 18.89
N MET A 365 14.37 -1.51 20.01
CA MET A 365 14.99 -1.48 21.35
C MET A 365 15.76 -2.76 21.68
N PRO A 366 15.26 -3.97 21.35
CA PRO A 366 16.03 -5.19 21.59
C PRO A 366 17.36 -5.27 20.82
N PHE A 367 17.50 -4.55 19.70
CA PHE A 367 18.76 -4.55 18.95
C PHE A 367 19.89 -3.86 19.74
N ASP A 368 19.57 -3.02 20.71
CA ASP A 368 20.58 -2.42 21.58
C ASP A 368 21.20 -3.43 22.55
N ILE A 369 20.53 -4.56 22.81
CA ILE A 369 21.12 -5.68 23.56
C ILE A 369 22.31 -6.28 22.79
N TYR A 370 22.25 -6.30 21.45
CA TYR A 370 23.40 -6.73 20.65
C TYR A 370 24.55 -5.72 20.70
N ASN A 371 24.26 -4.42 20.77
CA ASN A 371 25.28 -3.40 20.98
C ASN A 371 26.01 -3.63 22.31
N ASP A 372 25.26 -3.89 23.38
CA ASP A 372 25.82 -4.19 24.69
C ASP A 372 26.67 -5.46 24.68
N ALA A 373 26.13 -6.55 24.13
CA ALA A 373 26.83 -7.83 24.04
C ALA A 373 28.12 -7.71 23.24
N ALA A 374 28.10 -6.98 22.13
CA ALA A 374 29.27 -6.74 21.29
C ALA A 374 30.32 -5.89 22.02
N GLN A 375 29.91 -4.81 22.68
CA GLN A 375 30.81 -3.99 23.49
C GLN A 375 31.45 -4.83 24.60
N TYR A 376 30.65 -5.63 25.32
CA TYR A 376 31.12 -6.50 26.39
C TYR A 376 32.12 -7.56 25.88
N ALA A 377 31.81 -8.20 24.74
CA ALA A 377 32.68 -9.19 24.10
C ALA A 377 34.04 -8.59 23.72
N LEU A 378 34.06 -7.36 23.20
CA LEU A 378 35.29 -6.68 22.75
C LEU A 378 36.10 -6.08 23.91
N THR A 379 35.47 -5.39 24.87
CA THR A 379 36.20 -4.65 25.91
C THR A 379 36.44 -5.45 27.17
N MET A 380 35.47 -6.26 27.61
CA MET A 380 35.57 -7.04 28.85
C MET A 380 36.14 -8.43 28.59
N LEU A 381 35.49 -9.23 27.73
CA LEU A 381 35.93 -10.61 27.46
C LEU A 381 37.16 -10.67 26.53
N LYS A 382 37.32 -9.65 25.68
CA LYS A 382 38.39 -9.53 24.66
C LYS A 382 38.43 -10.76 23.74
N GLN A 383 37.26 -11.28 23.37
CA GLN A 383 37.13 -12.45 22.49
C GLN A 383 36.54 -12.04 21.15
N ARG A 384 37.29 -12.30 20.07
CA ARG A 384 36.86 -11.96 18.71
C ARG A 384 35.73 -12.86 18.21
N PHE A 385 35.81 -14.17 18.46
CA PHE A 385 34.82 -15.12 17.94
C PHE A 385 33.39 -14.81 18.44
N LEU A 386 33.25 -14.36 19.69
CA LEU A 386 31.95 -13.93 20.24
C LEU A 386 31.39 -12.73 19.47
N TYR A 387 32.24 -11.76 19.12
CA TYR A 387 31.80 -10.63 18.29
C TYR A 387 31.41 -11.10 16.88
N ASP A 388 32.19 -12.00 16.27
CA ASP A 388 31.89 -12.52 14.93
C ASP A 388 30.52 -13.26 14.92
N GLU A 389 30.18 -13.98 16.00
CA GLU A 389 28.87 -14.63 16.17
C GLU A 389 27.73 -13.63 16.39
N ILE A 390 27.94 -12.60 17.20
CA ILE A 390 26.97 -11.51 17.42
C ILE A 390 26.70 -10.78 16.10
N GLU A 391 27.74 -10.45 15.34
CA GLU A 391 27.64 -9.77 14.05
C GLU A 391 26.85 -10.60 13.05
N ALA A 392 27.15 -11.90 12.94
CA ALA A 392 26.42 -12.80 12.05
C ALA A 392 24.93 -12.95 12.44
N GLU A 393 24.62 -13.03 13.74
CA GLU A 393 23.24 -13.10 14.21
C GLU A 393 22.48 -11.80 13.93
N VAL A 394 23.10 -10.64 14.19
CA VAL A 394 22.51 -9.33 13.93
C VAL A 394 22.21 -9.14 12.45
N ASP A 395 23.12 -9.50 11.55
CA ASP A 395 22.91 -9.36 10.11
C ASP A 395 21.68 -10.18 9.65
N LEU A 396 21.55 -11.43 10.11
CA LEU A 396 20.39 -12.28 9.81
C LEU A 396 19.09 -11.71 10.40
N CYS A 397 19.10 -11.36 11.69
CA CYS A 397 17.92 -10.84 12.39
C CYS A 397 17.46 -9.50 11.82
N PHE A 398 18.39 -8.60 11.48
CA PHE A 398 18.05 -7.30 10.91
C PHE A 398 17.45 -7.44 9.50
N ASP A 399 17.97 -8.35 8.67
CA ASP A 399 17.39 -8.63 7.36
C ASP A 399 15.98 -9.23 7.44
N GLN A 400 15.76 -10.14 8.39
CA GLN A 400 14.44 -10.71 8.68
C GLN A 400 13.47 -9.65 9.23
N LEU A 401 13.93 -8.77 10.13
CA LEU A 401 13.13 -7.64 10.62
C LEU A 401 12.68 -6.78 9.44
N LEU A 402 13.61 -6.35 8.59
CA LEU A 402 13.29 -5.51 7.44
C LEU A 402 12.29 -6.20 6.51
N TYR A 403 12.42 -7.51 6.29
CA TYR A 403 11.48 -8.27 5.46
C TYR A 403 10.08 -8.27 6.07
N LYS A 404 9.95 -8.75 7.32
CA LYS A 404 8.65 -8.86 8.01
C LYS A 404 8.00 -7.48 8.22
N LEU A 405 8.78 -6.47 8.58
CA LEU A 405 8.29 -5.11 8.80
C LEU A 405 7.74 -4.48 7.51
N ASN A 406 8.40 -4.67 6.37
CA ASN A 406 7.87 -4.20 5.08
C ASN A 406 6.57 -4.91 4.69
N GLU A 407 6.45 -6.22 4.94
CA GLU A 407 5.19 -6.94 4.69
C GLU A 407 4.04 -6.40 5.55
N ILE A 408 4.29 -6.14 6.84
CA ILE A 408 3.26 -5.59 7.74
C ILE A 408 2.88 -4.16 7.32
N ILE A 409 3.87 -3.29 7.05
CA ILE A 409 3.63 -1.92 6.58
C ILE A 409 2.79 -1.95 5.30
N PHE A 410 3.24 -2.71 4.30
CA PHE A 410 2.55 -2.79 3.01
C PHE A 410 1.13 -3.34 3.18
N SER A 411 0.94 -4.42 3.94
CA SER A 411 -0.36 -5.01 4.24
C SER A 411 -1.31 -4.03 4.93
N TYR A 412 -0.81 -3.27 5.91
CA TYR A 412 -1.60 -2.26 6.63
C TYR A 412 -2.06 -1.14 5.69
N TYR A 413 -1.15 -0.53 4.92
CA TYR A 413 -1.52 0.55 4.00
C TYR A 413 -2.36 0.05 2.79
N LYS A 414 -2.24 -1.23 2.41
CA LYS A 414 -3.13 -1.87 1.42
C LYS A 414 -4.54 -2.04 1.96
N SER A 415 -4.66 -2.59 3.18
CA SER A 415 -5.95 -2.77 3.86
C SER A 415 -6.64 -1.42 4.10
N ARG A 416 -5.89 -0.42 4.56
CA ARG A 416 -6.40 0.93 4.77
C ARG A 416 -6.91 1.56 3.47
N ALA A 417 -6.14 1.49 2.39
CA ALA A 417 -6.57 1.99 1.10
C ALA A 417 -7.83 1.29 0.57
N ALA A 418 -7.91 -0.03 0.73
CA ALA A 418 -9.06 -0.81 0.34
C ALA A 418 -10.31 -0.46 1.17
N SER A 419 -10.14 -0.23 2.47
CA SER A 419 -11.21 0.24 3.37
C SER A 419 -11.68 1.65 3.00
N ASP A 420 -10.75 2.58 2.76
CA ASP A 420 -11.03 3.98 2.40
C ASP A 420 -11.77 4.13 1.05
N LEU A 421 -11.53 3.20 0.10
CA LEU A 421 -12.15 3.19 -1.23
C LEU A 421 -13.44 2.35 -1.31
N LEU A 422 -13.76 1.58 -0.26
CA LEU A 422 -14.93 0.71 -0.28
C LEU A 422 -16.21 1.56 -0.25
N ASP A 423 -17.20 1.18 -1.06
CA ASP A 423 -18.44 1.96 -1.16
C ASP A 423 -19.20 1.96 0.17
N GLN A 424 -19.50 3.15 0.68
CA GLN A 424 -20.23 3.34 1.93
C GLN A 424 -21.65 2.73 1.87
N SER A 425 -22.26 2.68 0.67
CA SER A 425 -23.58 2.08 0.49
C SER A 425 -23.54 0.55 0.65
N PHE A 426 -22.46 -0.08 0.19
CA PHE A 426 -22.21 -1.51 0.39
C PHE A 426 -22.00 -1.84 1.87
N ILE A 427 -21.18 -1.05 2.58
CA ILE A 427 -20.93 -1.25 4.02
C ILE A 427 -22.23 -1.16 4.81
N ALA A 428 -23.05 -0.13 4.55
CA ALA A 428 -24.34 0.05 5.22
C ALA A 428 -25.30 -1.12 4.99
N SER A 429 -25.20 -1.83 3.85
CA SER A 429 -26.03 -3.00 3.57
C SER A 429 -25.59 -4.27 4.30
N CYS A 430 -24.31 -4.35 4.71
CA CYS A 430 -23.75 -5.52 5.41
C CYS A 430 -24.05 -5.54 6.92
N ASN A 431 -24.46 -4.41 7.53
CA ASN A 431 -24.75 -4.27 8.97
C ASN A 431 -23.58 -4.64 9.91
N ASP A 432 -22.33 -4.58 9.43
CA ASP A 432 -21.13 -4.97 10.19
C ASP A 432 -19.97 -4.02 9.85
N ASP A 433 -20.04 -2.80 10.41
CA ASP A 433 -19.07 -1.72 10.16
C ASP A 433 -17.66 -2.10 10.66
N ASP A 434 -17.58 -2.91 11.72
CA ASP A 434 -16.32 -3.31 12.34
C ASP A 434 -15.52 -4.29 11.46
N LYS A 435 -16.19 -5.06 10.60
CA LYS A 435 -15.55 -6.08 9.75
C LYS A 435 -14.58 -5.49 8.72
N TYR A 436 -14.91 -4.33 8.16
CA TYR A 436 -14.10 -3.68 7.13
C TYR A 436 -13.24 -2.54 7.69
N PHE A 437 -13.36 -2.26 9.00
CA PHE A 437 -12.60 -1.23 9.67
C PHE A 437 -11.16 -1.67 9.96
N VAL A 438 -10.20 -0.87 9.52
CA VAL A 438 -8.77 -1.13 9.74
C VAL A 438 -8.27 -0.29 10.91
N LYS A 439 -7.91 -0.95 12.02
CA LYS A 439 -7.38 -0.28 13.21
C LYS A 439 -6.10 0.52 12.88
N PRO A 440 -6.01 1.80 13.26
CA PRO A 440 -4.82 2.61 13.02
C PRO A 440 -3.55 2.03 13.67
N MET A 441 -2.48 1.92 12.89
CA MET A 441 -1.14 1.51 13.34
C MET A 441 -0.19 2.71 13.39
N ARG A 442 0.83 2.64 14.25
CA ARG A 442 1.76 3.75 14.51
C ARG A 442 3.12 3.59 13.80
N PHE A 443 3.10 3.54 12.46
CA PHE A 443 4.34 3.44 11.68
C PHE A 443 5.10 4.76 11.52
N ASN A 444 4.44 5.90 11.75
CA ASN A 444 4.98 7.24 11.44
C ASN A 444 6.37 7.48 12.05
N GLU A 445 6.60 7.07 13.29
CA GLU A 445 7.89 7.30 13.95
C GLU A 445 8.99 6.38 13.39
N ILE A 446 8.66 5.12 13.05
CA ILE A 446 9.61 4.18 12.43
C ILE A 446 10.02 4.66 11.05
N LEU A 447 9.07 5.13 10.23
CA LEU A 447 9.33 5.60 8.87
C LEU A 447 10.21 6.88 8.85
N LYS A 448 10.28 7.63 9.96
CA LYS A 448 11.14 8.81 10.10
C LYS A 448 12.58 8.48 10.51
N LEU A 449 12.88 7.25 10.95
CA LEU A 449 14.20 6.88 11.44
C LEU A 449 15.23 6.80 10.30
N ARG A 450 16.18 7.75 10.28
CA ARG A 450 17.28 7.81 9.29
C ARG A 450 18.64 7.33 9.81
N ARG A 451 18.83 7.22 11.13
CA ARG A 451 20.12 6.89 11.72
C ARG A 451 19.94 5.95 12.91
N VAL A 452 19.94 4.66 12.63
CA VAL A 452 19.96 3.60 13.65
C VAL A 452 21.41 3.19 13.88
N LYS A 453 21.90 3.28 15.11
CA LYS A 453 23.26 2.86 15.47
C LYS A 453 23.23 1.39 15.88
N LEU A 454 23.95 0.54 15.15
CA LEU A 454 24.00 -0.90 15.40
C LEU A 454 25.39 -1.44 15.10
N LEU A 455 26.04 -2.07 16.07
CA LEU A 455 27.41 -2.60 16.00
C LEU A 455 28.42 -1.58 15.43
N GLY A 456 28.28 -0.31 15.83
CA GLY A 456 29.10 0.81 15.35
C GLY A 456 28.74 1.34 13.95
N ARG A 457 27.84 0.68 13.22
CA ARG A 457 27.31 1.13 11.91
C ARG A 457 26.20 2.16 12.12
N SER A 458 26.04 3.09 11.17
CA SER A 458 24.90 4.01 11.11
C SER A 458 24.01 3.63 9.94
N ILE A 459 22.88 3.00 10.22
CA ILE A 459 21.97 2.43 9.21
C ILE A 459 20.82 3.42 8.94
N ASP A 460 20.57 3.70 7.66
CA ASP A 460 19.40 4.45 7.22
C ASP A 460 18.20 3.51 6.99
N LEU A 461 17.42 3.32 8.06
CA LEU A 461 16.24 2.46 8.03
C LEU A 461 15.20 2.95 7.01
N ARG A 462 14.95 4.26 6.95
CA ARG A 462 14.02 4.86 5.99
C ARG A 462 14.40 4.52 4.56
N SER A 463 15.67 4.63 4.19
CA SER A 463 16.13 4.28 2.84
C SER A 463 15.93 2.80 2.53
N LEU A 464 16.25 1.91 3.47
CA LEU A 464 16.12 0.46 3.30
C LEU A 464 14.66 0.02 3.17
N LEU A 465 13.76 0.59 3.99
CA LEU A 465 12.32 0.37 3.87
C LEU A 465 11.79 0.88 2.52
N THR A 466 12.18 2.10 2.13
CA THR A 466 11.78 2.71 0.85
C THR A 466 12.16 1.84 -0.34
N GLN A 467 13.41 1.35 -0.38
CA GLN A 467 13.90 0.49 -1.46
C GLN A 467 13.10 -0.82 -1.56
N ARG A 468 12.82 -1.47 -0.43
CA ARG A 468 12.04 -2.72 -0.40
C ARG A 468 10.57 -2.49 -0.76
N LEU A 469 9.95 -1.39 -0.31
CA LEU A 469 8.58 -1.02 -0.70
C LEU A 469 8.46 -0.70 -2.19
N ASN A 470 9.43 0.02 -2.77
CA ASN A 470 9.50 0.26 -4.22
C ASN A 470 9.54 -1.05 -5.02
N LYS A 471 10.24 -2.07 -4.50
CA LYS A 471 10.27 -3.42 -5.11
C LYS A 471 8.93 -4.14 -4.94
N LEU A 472 8.36 -4.14 -3.73
CA LEU A 472 7.08 -4.79 -3.43
C LEU A 472 5.93 -4.22 -4.27
N ILE A 473 5.89 -2.90 -4.50
CA ILE A 473 4.86 -2.27 -5.34
C ILE A 473 4.97 -2.75 -6.78
N ARG A 474 6.20 -2.85 -7.33
CA ARG A 474 6.43 -3.38 -8.69
C ARG A 474 6.02 -4.85 -8.81
N GLU A 475 6.46 -5.68 -7.85
CA GLU A 475 6.05 -7.09 -7.76
C GLU A 475 4.52 -7.21 -7.65
N ASN A 476 3.85 -6.30 -6.93
CA ASN A 476 2.41 -6.32 -6.84
C ASN A 476 1.72 -5.94 -8.16
N ILE A 477 2.23 -4.94 -8.89
CA ILE A 477 1.71 -4.60 -10.23
C ILE A 477 1.87 -5.77 -11.20
N ASP A 478 3.06 -6.38 -11.22
CA ASP A 478 3.38 -7.54 -12.06
C ASP A 478 2.42 -8.70 -11.78
N PHE A 479 2.22 -9.03 -10.49
CA PHE A 479 1.24 -10.03 -10.07
C PHE A 479 -0.19 -9.72 -10.53
N LEU A 480 -0.63 -8.46 -10.48
CA LEU A 480 -1.97 -8.07 -10.92
C LEU A 480 -2.13 -8.25 -12.44
N PHE A 481 -1.07 -8.00 -13.22
CA PHE A 481 -1.06 -8.28 -14.66
C PHE A 481 -1.05 -9.78 -14.95
N ASP A 482 -0.22 -10.57 -14.28
CA ASP A 482 -0.21 -12.04 -14.40
C ASP A 482 -1.61 -12.63 -14.10
N ARG A 483 -2.30 -12.10 -13.08
CA ARG A 483 -3.66 -12.51 -12.72
C ARG A 483 -4.65 -12.19 -13.85
N PHE A 484 -4.59 -10.98 -14.41
CA PHE A 484 -5.47 -10.58 -15.52
C PHE A 484 -5.19 -11.39 -16.80
N GLU A 485 -3.93 -11.71 -17.08
CA GLU A 485 -3.53 -12.58 -18.20
C GLU A 485 -4.11 -14.00 -18.10
N GLY A 486 -4.43 -14.45 -16.88
CA GLY A 486 -5.13 -15.71 -16.62
C GLY A 486 -6.66 -15.63 -16.63
N GLN A 487 -7.27 -14.47 -16.90
CA GLN A 487 -8.72 -14.24 -16.85
C GLN A 487 -9.28 -13.80 -18.22
N ASP A 488 -10.60 -13.65 -18.33
CA ASP A 488 -11.22 -13.09 -19.54
C ASP A 488 -11.27 -11.56 -19.51
N LEU A 489 -11.65 -10.96 -20.64
CA LEU A 489 -11.71 -9.50 -20.81
C LEU A 489 -12.63 -8.79 -19.79
N CYS A 490 -13.63 -9.47 -19.23
CA CYS A 490 -14.54 -8.89 -18.24
C CYS A 490 -13.81 -8.55 -16.93
N ALA A 491 -12.73 -9.26 -16.61
CA ALA A 491 -11.92 -9.02 -15.41
C ALA A 491 -11.12 -7.70 -15.44
N VAL A 492 -11.18 -6.93 -16.53
CA VAL A 492 -10.51 -5.61 -16.60
C VAL A 492 -10.99 -4.64 -15.52
N VAL A 493 -12.24 -4.77 -15.08
CA VAL A 493 -12.80 -3.97 -13.97
C VAL A 493 -12.18 -4.40 -12.63
N GLU A 494 -11.99 -5.70 -12.41
CA GLU A 494 -11.28 -6.23 -11.23
C GLU A 494 -9.85 -5.70 -11.20
N LEU A 495 -9.13 -5.75 -12.33
CA LEU A 495 -7.77 -5.23 -12.45
C LEU A 495 -7.71 -3.73 -12.12
N GLN A 496 -8.64 -2.94 -12.66
CA GLN A 496 -8.72 -1.50 -12.39
C GLN A 496 -8.89 -1.22 -10.90
N GLN A 497 -9.84 -1.89 -10.24
CA GLN A 497 -10.08 -1.73 -8.80
C GLN A 497 -8.83 -2.02 -7.99
N HIS A 498 -8.12 -3.12 -8.26
CA HIS A 498 -6.91 -3.47 -7.52
C HIS A 498 -5.76 -2.47 -7.73
N LEU A 499 -5.60 -1.95 -8.95
CA LEU A 499 -4.60 -0.92 -9.27
C LEU A 499 -4.95 0.43 -8.64
N GLU A 500 -6.23 0.80 -8.55
CA GLU A 500 -6.67 2.00 -7.85
C GLU A 500 -6.39 1.91 -6.34
N ILE A 501 -6.67 0.75 -5.72
CA ILE A 501 -6.30 0.50 -4.32
C ILE A 501 -4.78 0.62 -4.16
N LEU A 502 -4.00 -0.01 -5.04
CA LEU A 502 -2.53 0.06 -4.95
C LEU A 502 -2.00 1.49 -5.14
N LYS A 503 -2.56 2.26 -6.07
CA LYS A 503 -2.25 3.68 -6.25
C LYS A 503 -2.58 4.49 -5.01
N HIS A 504 -3.71 4.22 -4.35
CA HIS A 504 -4.06 4.88 -3.11
C HIS A 504 -3.13 4.50 -1.95
N SER A 505 -2.74 3.21 -1.83
CA SER A 505 -1.73 2.76 -0.87
C SER A 505 -0.37 3.45 -1.10
N HIS A 506 0.06 3.57 -2.35
CA HIS A 506 1.26 4.32 -2.73
C HIS A 506 1.16 5.79 -2.30
N ASN A 507 0.02 6.45 -2.53
CA ASN A 507 -0.19 7.84 -2.11
C ASN A 507 -0.16 8.00 -0.57
N LEU A 508 -0.68 7.03 0.18
CA LEU A 508 -0.61 7.06 1.65
C LEU A 508 0.83 6.89 2.15
N LEU A 509 1.59 5.95 1.58
CA LEU A 509 3.00 5.74 1.92
C LEU A 509 3.89 6.92 1.51
N SER A 510 3.60 7.55 0.37
CA SER A 510 4.36 8.69 -0.16
C SER A 510 4.25 9.96 0.70
N LYS A 511 3.37 9.98 1.71
CA LYS A 511 3.32 11.07 2.69
C LYS A 511 4.53 11.04 3.63
N ASP A 512 5.01 9.86 3.97
CA ASP A 512 6.10 9.65 4.93
C ASP A 512 7.41 9.22 4.25
N LEU A 513 7.32 8.58 3.07
CA LEU A 513 8.44 8.02 2.31
C LEU A 513 8.61 8.68 0.94
N GLU A 514 9.84 8.68 0.44
CA GLU A 514 10.18 9.17 -0.91
C GLU A 514 10.17 7.99 -1.89
N LEU A 515 8.98 7.56 -2.30
CA LEU A 515 8.78 6.49 -3.27
C LEU A 515 8.93 7.00 -4.71
N ASP A 516 9.24 6.10 -5.65
CA ASP A 516 9.22 6.48 -7.08
C ASP A 516 7.78 6.83 -7.49
N SER A 517 7.60 7.63 -8.55
CA SER A 517 6.26 7.94 -9.05
C SER A 517 5.51 6.67 -9.44
N PHE A 518 4.29 6.50 -8.94
CA PHE A 518 3.43 5.37 -9.32
C PHE A 518 3.24 5.28 -10.85
N SER A 519 3.14 6.42 -11.53
CA SER A 519 3.01 6.46 -12.99
C SER A 519 4.24 5.88 -13.70
N LEU A 520 5.44 6.09 -13.16
CA LEU A 520 6.67 5.50 -13.71
C LEU A 520 6.72 4.00 -13.44
N MET A 521 6.39 3.56 -12.22
CA MET A 521 6.32 2.14 -11.88
C MET A 521 5.31 1.40 -12.77
N LEU A 522 4.12 1.97 -12.98
CA LEU A 522 3.09 1.38 -13.84
C LEU A 522 3.56 1.29 -15.29
N ASN A 523 4.14 2.36 -15.84
CA ASN A 523 4.66 2.37 -17.22
C ASN A 523 5.84 1.41 -17.42
N GLU A 524 6.68 1.22 -16.39
CA GLU A 524 7.76 0.24 -16.37
C GLU A 524 7.19 -1.19 -16.50
N MET A 525 6.23 -1.54 -15.65
CA MET A 525 5.59 -2.87 -15.65
C MET A 525 4.70 -3.12 -16.87
N GLN A 526 4.14 -2.07 -17.48
CA GLN A 526 3.40 -2.15 -18.74
C GLN A 526 4.33 -2.27 -19.98
N GLU A 527 5.65 -2.21 -19.79
CA GLU A 527 6.65 -2.16 -20.86
C GLU A 527 6.50 -0.93 -21.79
N ASN A 528 5.93 0.17 -21.27
CA ASN A 528 5.56 1.37 -22.01
C ASN A 528 6.58 2.51 -21.87
N LEU A 529 7.86 2.19 -21.62
CA LEU A 529 8.90 3.21 -21.45
C LEU A 529 9.51 3.68 -22.79
N SER A 530 9.45 2.85 -23.83
CA SER A 530 10.02 3.18 -25.15
C SER A 530 9.26 4.29 -25.85
N LEU A 531 9.92 5.42 -26.13
CA LEU A 531 9.33 6.56 -26.85
C LEU A 531 8.80 6.22 -28.26
N ILE A 532 9.26 5.11 -28.84
CA ILE A 532 8.91 4.69 -30.20
C ILE A 532 7.78 3.66 -30.19
N SER A 533 7.63 2.91 -29.09
CA SER A 533 6.57 1.91 -28.98
C SER A 533 5.31 2.52 -28.40
N TYR A 534 4.19 2.22 -29.07
CA TYR A 534 2.84 2.49 -28.56
C TYR A 534 2.18 1.21 -28.01
N SER A 535 2.83 0.05 -28.16
CA SER A 535 2.34 -1.21 -27.57
C SER A 535 2.68 -1.25 -26.09
N SER A 536 1.72 -1.73 -25.28
CA SER A 536 1.93 -2.08 -23.87
C SER A 536 1.54 -3.53 -23.63
N ARG A 537 2.09 -4.15 -22.59
CA ARG A 537 1.76 -5.52 -22.15
C ARG A 537 0.24 -5.71 -22.04
N LEU A 538 -0.42 -4.78 -21.33
CA LEU A 538 -1.87 -4.81 -21.15
C LEU A 538 -2.63 -4.63 -22.47
N ALA A 539 -2.21 -3.72 -23.34
CA ALA A 539 -2.88 -3.52 -24.62
C ALA A 539 -2.78 -4.76 -25.53
N SER A 540 -1.61 -5.41 -25.55
CA SER A 540 -1.40 -6.66 -26.27
C SER A 540 -2.24 -7.80 -25.71
N GLN A 541 -2.38 -7.89 -24.38
CA GLN A 541 -3.21 -8.89 -23.75
C GLN A 541 -4.70 -8.69 -24.06
N ILE A 542 -5.19 -7.44 -23.94
CA ILE A 542 -6.57 -7.10 -24.30
C ILE A 542 -6.84 -7.45 -25.76
N TRP A 543 -5.91 -7.13 -26.68
CA TRP A 543 -6.05 -7.49 -28.08
C TRP A 543 -6.11 -9.02 -28.31
N THR A 544 -5.26 -9.77 -27.60
CA THR A 544 -5.22 -11.24 -27.66
C THR A 544 -6.54 -11.85 -27.20
N GLU A 545 -7.08 -11.40 -26.06
CA GLU A 545 -8.39 -11.85 -25.56
C GLU A 545 -9.53 -11.40 -26.49
N MET A 546 -9.43 -10.20 -27.08
CA MET A 546 -10.43 -9.73 -28.03
C MET A 546 -10.51 -10.62 -29.27
N GLN A 547 -9.36 -10.99 -29.83
CA GLN A 547 -9.26 -11.82 -31.03
C GLN A 547 -9.65 -13.28 -30.77
N ASN A 548 -9.21 -13.86 -29.65
CA ASN A 548 -9.33 -15.29 -29.40
C ASN A 548 -10.64 -15.68 -28.68
N ASP A 549 -11.16 -14.83 -27.79
CA ASP A 549 -12.36 -15.15 -26.98
C ASP A 549 -13.51 -14.17 -27.24
N PHE A 550 -13.28 -12.86 -27.16
CA PHE A 550 -14.36 -11.86 -27.18
C PHE A 550 -15.17 -11.87 -28.48
N PHE A 551 -14.54 -11.57 -29.62
CA PHE A 551 -15.26 -11.49 -30.90
C PHE A 551 -15.90 -12.82 -31.32
N PRO A 552 -15.24 -13.98 -31.12
CA PRO A 552 -15.86 -15.26 -31.43
C PRO A 552 -17.03 -15.63 -30.53
N ASN A 553 -16.95 -15.39 -29.22
CA ASN A 553 -17.84 -16.00 -28.24
C ASN A 553 -18.88 -15.06 -27.60
N PHE A 554 -18.71 -13.75 -27.66
CA PHE A 554 -19.66 -12.80 -27.06
C PHE A 554 -20.75 -12.36 -28.03
N ILE A 555 -21.93 -12.02 -27.50
CA ILE A 555 -23.13 -11.67 -28.22
C ILE A 555 -23.60 -10.30 -27.78
N LEU A 556 -23.81 -9.39 -28.73
CA LEU A 556 -24.33 -8.05 -28.45
C LEU A 556 -25.85 -8.04 -28.22
N CYS A 557 -26.28 -7.37 -27.16
CA CYS A 557 -27.63 -6.88 -26.97
C CYS A 557 -27.65 -5.35 -27.07
N ASN A 558 -28.19 -4.82 -28.16
CA ASN A 558 -28.20 -3.38 -28.41
C ASN A 558 -29.08 -2.61 -27.41
N THR A 559 -30.16 -3.22 -26.92
CA THR A 559 -31.08 -2.60 -25.96
C THR A 559 -30.43 -2.33 -24.62
N THR A 560 -29.59 -3.25 -24.12
CA THR A 560 -28.89 -3.09 -22.84
C THR A 560 -27.49 -2.49 -23.01
N GLN A 561 -27.01 -2.36 -24.25
CA GLN A 561 -25.64 -1.95 -24.60
C GLN A 561 -24.57 -2.84 -23.95
N ARG A 562 -24.84 -4.15 -23.88
CA ARG A 562 -23.97 -5.14 -23.25
C ARG A 562 -23.69 -6.30 -24.18
N PHE A 563 -22.47 -6.82 -24.08
CA PHE A 563 -22.08 -8.09 -24.64
C PHE A 563 -22.21 -9.18 -23.57
N ILE A 564 -22.79 -10.32 -23.91
CA ILE A 564 -22.99 -11.48 -23.03
C ILE A 564 -22.40 -12.71 -23.71
N ARG A 565 -21.81 -13.64 -22.97
CA ARG A 565 -21.22 -14.85 -23.55
C ARG A 565 -22.28 -15.75 -24.18
N SER A 566 -21.98 -16.29 -25.37
CA SER A 566 -22.84 -17.27 -26.07
C SER A 566 -22.87 -18.61 -25.34
N ILE A 567 -24.05 -19.23 -25.29
CA ILE A 567 -24.27 -20.57 -24.72
C ILE A 567 -23.60 -21.67 -25.57
N LYS A 568 -23.41 -21.44 -26.88
CA LYS A 568 -22.80 -22.39 -27.83
C LYS A 568 -21.30 -22.19 -28.04
N GLY A 569 -20.71 -21.14 -27.47
CA GLY A 569 -19.27 -20.96 -27.54
C GLY A 569 -18.60 -22.10 -26.79
N ASP A 570 -17.79 -22.90 -27.49
CA ASP A 570 -16.91 -23.85 -26.80
C ASP A 570 -16.14 -23.06 -25.74
N ARG A 571 -16.10 -23.57 -24.51
CA ARG A 571 -15.11 -23.15 -23.52
C ARG A 571 -13.74 -23.66 -23.97
N HIS A 572 -13.32 -23.34 -25.18
CA HIS A 572 -11.91 -23.26 -25.53
C HIS A 572 -11.33 -22.03 -24.83
N ALA A 573 -11.41 -22.02 -23.50
CA ALA A 573 -10.45 -21.31 -22.71
C ALA A 573 -9.12 -21.96 -23.09
N SER A 574 -8.36 -21.30 -23.98
CA SER A 574 -6.92 -21.46 -24.10
C SER A 574 -6.42 -21.79 -22.71
N GLN A 575 -5.78 -22.96 -22.48
CA GLN A 575 -5.38 -23.42 -21.13
C GLN A 575 -4.87 -22.24 -20.29
N ARG A 576 -5.74 -21.68 -19.44
CA ARG A 576 -5.41 -20.46 -18.70
C ARG A 576 -4.51 -20.90 -17.56
N ALA A 577 -3.35 -20.28 -17.44
CA ALA A 577 -2.42 -20.60 -16.37
C ALA A 577 -3.14 -20.42 -15.02
N SER A 578 -3.00 -21.39 -14.12
CA SER A 578 -3.58 -21.27 -12.78
C SER A 578 -2.90 -20.12 -12.04
N VAL A 579 -3.69 -19.18 -11.53
CA VAL A 579 -3.19 -18.10 -10.67
C VAL A 579 -2.58 -18.75 -9.41
N PRO A 580 -1.31 -18.42 -9.05
CA PRO A 580 -0.69 -18.96 -7.85
C PRO A 580 -1.50 -18.65 -6.58
N SER A 581 -1.37 -19.50 -5.56
CA SER A 581 -1.83 -19.17 -4.21
C SER A 581 -0.94 -18.06 -3.64
N VAL A 582 -1.53 -16.90 -3.31
CA VAL A 582 -0.76 -15.71 -2.89
C VAL A 582 -1.29 -15.13 -1.58
N LYS A 583 -0.38 -14.49 -0.85
CA LYS A 583 -0.64 -13.75 0.39
C LYS A 583 -1.69 -12.66 0.17
N SER A 584 -2.57 -12.47 1.16
CA SER A 584 -3.74 -11.57 1.07
C SER A 584 -3.39 -10.12 0.75
N TYR A 585 -2.19 -9.66 1.09
CA TYR A 585 -1.75 -8.29 0.86
C TYR A 585 -1.42 -7.94 -0.59
N PHE A 586 -1.26 -8.93 -1.48
CA PHE A 586 -1.14 -8.67 -2.93
C PHE A 586 -2.48 -8.28 -3.58
N LEU A 587 -3.61 -8.50 -2.89
CA LEU A 587 -4.94 -8.09 -3.35
C LEU A 587 -5.40 -6.84 -2.59
N CYS A 588 -6.21 -6.99 -1.53
CA CYS A 588 -6.81 -5.90 -0.76
C CYS A 588 -6.31 -5.83 0.69
N GLY A 589 -5.27 -6.59 1.07
CA GLY A 589 -4.70 -6.53 2.42
C GLY A 589 -5.20 -7.66 3.33
N SER A 590 -6.50 -7.72 3.59
CA SER A 590 -7.14 -8.73 4.45
C SER A 590 -8.02 -9.71 3.67
N GLN A 591 -8.32 -10.88 4.27
CA GLN A 591 -9.20 -11.86 3.64
C GLN A 591 -10.64 -11.34 3.51
N ASP A 592 -11.14 -10.58 4.48
CA ASP A 592 -12.48 -9.99 4.44
C ASP A 592 -12.61 -8.94 3.33
N LEU A 593 -11.61 -8.05 3.19
CA LEU A 593 -11.59 -7.05 2.13
C LEU A 593 -11.43 -7.73 0.76
N ASN A 594 -10.62 -8.79 0.64
CA ASN A 594 -10.52 -9.57 -0.59
C ASN A 594 -11.89 -10.16 -0.99
N ALA A 595 -12.63 -10.71 -0.04
CA ALA A 595 -13.96 -11.25 -0.31
C ALA A 595 -14.95 -10.16 -0.73
N ALA A 596 -14.93 -8.99 -0.08
CA ALA A 596 -15.78 -7.86 -0.44
C ALA A 596 -15.51 -7.37 -1.87
N TYR A 597 -14.25 -7.08 -2.21
CA TYR A 597 -13.89 -6.63 -3.56
C TYR A 597 -14.11 -7.70 -4.62
N HIS A 598 -13.91 -8.98 -4.29
CA HIS A 598 -14.26 -10.07 -5.20
C HIS A 598 -15.76 -10.12 -5.51
N ASN A 599 -16.62 -9.96 -4.50
CA ASN A 599 -18.08 -9.90 -4.70
C ASN A 599 -18.49 -8.67 -5.53
N LEU A 600 -17.83 -7.53 -5.34
CA LEU A 600 -18.05 -6.33 -6.15
C LEU A 600 -17.64 -6.55 -7.61
N ALA A 601 -16.48 -7.17 -7.85
CA ALA A 601 -15.99 -7.49 -9.19
C ALA A 601 -16.85 -8.56 -9.88
N ALA A 602 -17.40 -9.53 -9.15
CA ALA A 602 -18.27 -10.58 -9.68
C ALA A 602 -19.55 -10.02 -10.33
N MET A 603 -20.01 -8.82 -9.94
CA MET A 603 -21.13 -8.16 -10.62
C MET A 603 -20.82 -7.77 -12.08
N TYR A 604 -19.53 -7.70 -12.44
CA TYR A 604 -19.04 -7.31 -13.76
C TYR A 604 -18.47 -8.48 -14.57
N SER A 605 -18.52 -9.73 -14.08
CA SER A 605 -17.92 -10.89 -14.79
C SER A 605 -18.76 -11.41 -15.96
N GLU A 606 -20.09 -11.33 -15.85
CA GLU A 606 -21.01 -12.00 -16.80
C GLU A 606 -21.32 -11.18 -18.07
N PHE A 607 -20.83 -9.95 -18.16
CA PHE A 607 -21.06 -9.10 -19.32
C PHE A 607 -19.88 -8.17 -19.58
N PHE A 608 -19.80 -7.61 -20.79
CA PHE A 608 -18.92 -6.50 -21.12
C PHE A 608 -19.74 -5.30 -21.61
N GLY A 609 -19.49 -4.10 -21.10
CA GLY A 609 -20.22 -2.89 -21.48
C GLY A 609 -19.45 -1.60 -21.18
N ILE A 610 -20.18 -0.51 -20.95
CA ILE A 610 -19.60 0.82 -20.67
C ILE A 610 -18.61 0.82 -19.49
N PRO A 611 -18.88 0.20 -18.32
CA PRO A 611 -17.93 0.17 -17.19
C PRO A 611 -16.58 -0.46 -17.57
N HIS A 612 -16.62 -1.56 -18.32
CA HIS A 612 -15.41 -2.23 -18.81
C HIS A 612 -14.64 -1.37 -19.79
N MET A 613 -15.33 -0.64 -20.66
CA MET A 613 -14.70 0.28 -21.60
C MET A 613 -14.01 1.45 -20.88
N PHE A 614 -14.61 1.99 -19.81
CA PHE A 614 -13.94 2.95 -18.93
C PHE A 614 -12.65 2.38 -18.34
N ALA A 615 -12.71 1.16 -17.80
CA ALA A 615 -11.54 0.47 -17.25
C ALA A 615 -10.42 0.31 -18.30
N VAL A 616 -10.77 -0.12 -19.52
CA VAL A 616 -9.83 -0.26 -20.64
C VAL A 616 -9.15 1.08 -20.97
N VAL A 617 -9.93 2.15 -21.13
CA VAL A 617 -9.36 3.47 -21.49
C VAL A 617 -8.46 4.02 -20.39
N GLN A 618 -8.84 3.87 -19.12
CA GLN A 618 -8.05 4.37 -17.99
C GLN A 618 -6.74 3.58 -17.82
N LEU A 619 -6.77 2.25 -17.94
CA LEU A 619 -5.61 1.39 -17.71
C LEU A 619 -4.58 1.43 -18.85
N ILE A 620 -5.05 1.46 -20.11
CA ILE A 620 -4.17 1.55 -21.28
C ILE A 620 -3.61 2.98 -21.40
N GLY A 621 -4.41 3.98 -21.04
CA GLY A 621 -4.10 5.38 -21.22
C GLY A 621 -4.10 5.82 -22.70
N LEU A 622 -4.04 7.13 -22.90
CA LEU A 622 -4.13 7.75 -24.24
C LEU A 622 -2.94 7.40 -25.16
N ARG A 623 -1.82 6.94 -24.60
CA ARG A 623 -0.61 6.62 -25.38
C ARG A 623 -0.76 5.32 -26.17
N SER A 624 -1.29 4.28 -25.56
CA SER A 624 -1.37 2.95 -26.18
C SER A 624 -2.73 2.67 -26.83
N LEU A 625 -3.73 3.52 -26.58
CA LEU A 625 -5.06 3.41 -27.18
C LEU A 625 -5.06 3.44 -28.73
N PRO A 626 -4.29 4.30 -29.44
CA PRO A 626 -4.25 4.31 -30.90
C PRO A 626 -3.79 2.98 -31.50
N TRP A 627 -2.93 2.24 -30.79
CA TRP A 627 -2.44 0.94 -31.25
C TRP A 627 -3.57 -0.11 -31.26
N ILE A 628 -4.42 -0.16 -30.22
CA ILE A 628 -5.59 -1.04 -30.21
C ILE A 628 -6.59 -0.65 -31.29
N ILE A 629 -6.85 0.65 -31.44
CA ILE A 629 -7.74 1.15 -32.52
C ILE A 629 -7.23 0.64 -33.87
N ARG A 630 -5.93 0.74 -34.14
CA ARG A 630 -5.32 0.24 -35.38
C ARG A 630 -5.49 -1.27 -35.54
N ALA A 631 -5.26 -2.05 -34.48
CA ALA A 631 -5.40 -3.50 -34.50
C ALA A 631 -6.84 -3.96 -34.81
N ILE A 632 -7.84 -3.31 -34.21
CA ILE A 632 -9.27 -3.57 -34.48
C ILE A 632 -9.61 -3.27 -35.95
N LEU A 633 -9.14 -2.14 -36.48
CA LEU A 633 -9.37 -1.76 -37.87
C LEU A 633 -8.75 -2.76 -38.84
N ASP A 634 -7.52 -3.22 -38.57
CA ASP A 634 -6.87 -4.25 -39.37
C ASP A 634 -7.63 -5.58 -39.32
N HIS A 635 -8.18 -5.96 -38.16
CA HIS A 635 -9.05 -7.15 -38.05
C HIS A 635 -10.34 -7.01 -38.84
N ILE A 636 -10.99 -5.84 -38.82
CA ILE A 636 -12.16 -5.56 -39.68
C ILE A 636 -11.78 -5.76 -41.15
N ALA A 637 -10.67 -5.18 -41.61
CA ALA A 637 -10.23 -5.33 -43.00
C ALA A 637 -9.90 -6.79 -43.37
N VAL A 638 -9.23 -7.54 -42.48
CA VAL A 638 -8.94 -8.97 -42.69
C VAL A 638 -10.23 -9.79 -42.78
N LYS A 639 -11.17 -9.59 -41.85
CA LYS A 639 -12.44 -10.32 -41.83
C LYS A 639 -13.33 -9.97 -43.02
N VAL A 640 -13.36 -8.71 -43.44
CA VAL A 640 -14.01 -8.29 -44.70
C VAL A 640 -13.40 -9.04 -45.88
N ASN A 641 -12.07 -9.09 -46.02
CA ASN A 641 -11.42 -9.82 -47.11
C ASN A 641 -11.71 -11.33 -47.10
N VAL A 642 -11.84 -11.94 -45.94
CA VAL A 642 -12.24 -13.36 -45.78
C VAL A 642 -13.72 -13.58 -46.08
N LEU A 643 -14.56 -12.59 -45.79
CA LEU A 643 -16.00 -12.63 -46.00
C LEU A 643 -16.38 -12.56 -47.50
N ILE A 644 -15.69 -11.75 -48.30
CA ILE A 644 -16.03 -11.53 -49.73
C ILE A 644 -16.09 -12.84 -50.54
N PRO A 645 -15.09 -13.73 -50.54
CA PRO A 645 -15.15 -15.01 -51.28
C PRO A 645 -16.33 -15.90 -50.85
N LYS A 646 -16.73 -15.84 -49.58
CA LYS A 646 -17.83 -16.65 -49.04
C LYS A 646 -19.19 -16.10 -49.49
N ILE A 647 -19.33 -14.78 -49.57
CA ILE A 647 -20.52 -14.12 -50.14
C ILE A 647 -20.72 -14.55 -51.59
N TYR A 648 -19.64 -14.66 -52.39
CA TYR A 648 -19.74 -15.18 -53.76
C TYR A 648 -20.30 -16.60 -53.83
N GLY A 649 -19.84 -17.48 -52.94
CA GLY A 649 -20.37 -18.86 -52.86
C GLY A 649 -21.87 -18.92 -52.54
N LEU A 650 -22.41 -17.89 -51.88
CA LEU A 650 -23.86 -17.70 -51.65
C LEU A 650 -24.56 -17.05 -52.85
N GLN A 651 -23.94 -16.07 -53.50
CA GLN A 651 -24.46 -15.42 -54.72
C GLN A 651 -24.66 -16.44 -55.86
N ASP A 652 -23.72 -17.37 -56.06
CA ASP A 652 -23.81 -18.40 -57.11
C ASP A 652 -24.97 -19.39 -56.87
N ALA A 653 -25.45 -19.50 -55.64
CA ALA A 653 -26.58 -20.36 -55.28
C ALA A 653 -27.94 -19.65 -55.41
N LEU A 654 -27.97 -18.33 -55.59
CA LEU A 654 -29.22 -17.59 -55.80
C LEU A 654 -29.68 -17.64 -57.27
N PRO A 655 -31.00 -17.52 -57.52
CA PRO A 655 -31.54 -17.36 -58.87
C PRO A 655 -30.95 -16.15 -59.61
N LYS A 656 -30.89 -16.21 -60.94
CA LYS A 656 -30.35 -15.12 -61.79
C LYS A 656 -31.15 -13.81 -61.69
N SER A 657 -32.42 -13.89 -61.32
CA SER A 657 -33.32 -12.75 -61.12
C SER A 657 -34.32 -13.06 -60.02
N ILE A 658 -34.49 -12.14 -59.06
CA ILE A 658 -35.43 -12.28 -57.95
C ILE A 658 -36.46 -11.15 -58.05
N GLY A 659 -37.72 -11.50 -58.31
CA GLY A 659 -38.84 -10.54 -58.39
C GLY A 659 -39.42 -10.17 -57.03
N LEU A 660 -40.45 -9.31 -57.06
CA LEU A 660 -41.28 -9.02 -55.88
C LEU A 660 -42.17 -10.21 -55.53
N LEU A 661 -42.45 -10.39 -54.24
CA LEU A 661 -43.38 -11.41 -53.78
C LEU A 661 -44.83 -11.03 -54.16
N PRO A 662 -45.61 -11.94 -54.77
CA PRO A 662 -47.00 -11.68 -55.14
C PRO A 662 -47.91 -11.70 -53.91
N PHE A 663 -48.87 -10.76 -53.85
CA PHE A 663 -49.87 -10.70 -52.76
C PHE A 663 -50.93 -11.81 -52.85
N ASP A 664 -51.12 -12.39 -54.03
CA ASP A 664 -52.22 -13.33 -54.32
C ASP A 664 -52.15 -14.65 -53.52
N GLY A 665 -50.97 -15.01 -53.00
CA GLY A 665 -50.72 -16.24 -52.25
C GLY A 665 -50.73 -16.10 -50.71
N GLY A 666 -50.95 -14.90 -50.18
CA GLY A 666 -50.88 -14.61 -48.74
C GLY A 666 -49.50 -14.93 -48.11
N VAL A 667 -49.44 -14.95 -46.79
CA VAL A 667 -48.26 -15.23 -45.96
C VAL A 667 -47.70 -16.63 -46.25
N ALA A 668 -48.56 -17.65 -46.33
CA ALA A 668 -48.16 -19.03 -46.56
C ALA A 668 -47.61 -19.28 -47.98
N GLY A 669 -48.18 -18.65 -49.00
CA GLY A 669 -47.67 -18.73 -50.37
C GLY A 669 -46.33 -18.00 -50.52
N SER A 670 -46.20 -16.84 -49.88
CA SER A 670 -44.96 -16.05 -49.88
C SER A 670 -43.81 -16.82 -49.22
N GLN A 671 -44.06 -17.51 -48.11
CA GLN A 671 -43.05 -18.34 -47.46
C GLN A 671 -42.54 -19.46 -48.37
N LYS A 672 -43.43 -20.16 -49.09
CA LYS A 672 -43.03 -21.21 -50.03
C LYS A 672 -42.14 -20.66 -51.14
N ILE A 673 -42.51 -19.51 -51.70
CA ILE A 673 -41.71 -18.85 -52.73
C ILE A 673 -40.33 -18.46 -52.20
N ILE A 674 -40.24 -17.86 -51.01
CA ILE A 674 -38.94 -17.50 -50.42
C ILE A 674 -38.09 -18.75 -50.15
N HIS A 675 -38.69 -19.85 -49.68
CA HIS A 675 -37.99 -21.11 -49.44
C HIS A 675 -37.47 -21.75 -50.74
N GLU A 676 -38.23 -21.67 -51.83
CA GLU A 676 -37.80 -22.11 -53.16
C GLU A 676 -36.67 -21.23 -53.73
N LEU A 677 -36.70 -19.92 -53.45
CA LEU A 677 -35.64 -18.98 -53.84
C LEU A 677 -34.36 -19.18 -53.04
N LEU A 678 -34.46 -19.44 -51.73
CA LEU A 678 -33.34 -19.62 -50.80
C LEU A 678 -32.93 -21.08 -50.69
N THR A 679 -32.41 -21.66 -51.77
CA THR A 679 -31.91 -23.05 -51.83
C THR A 679 -30.69 -23.33 -50.93
N TRP A 680 -30.23 -22.34 -50.16
CA TRP A 680 -29.06 -22.42 -49.29
C TRP A 680 -29.20 -23.45 -48.14
N GLY A 681 -30.36 -24.06 -47.94
CA GLY A 681 -30.59 -25.11 -46.92
C GLY A 681 -29.54 -26.22 -46.91
N THR A 682 -28.94 -26.55 -48.05
CA THR A 682 -27.90 -27.58 -48.19
C THR A 682 -26.46 -27.11 -47.91
N LYS A 683 -26.23 -25.80 -47.74
CA LYS A 683 -24.92 -25.17 -47.47
C LYS A 683 -24.86 -24.54 -46.06
N SER A 684 -25.23 -25.30 -45.03
CA SER A 684 -25.31 -24.78 -43.65
C SER A 684 -23.97 -24.27 -43.09
N GLU A 685 -22.86 -24.93 -43.43
CA GLU A 685 -21.51 -24.54 -42.99
C GLU A 685 -21.10 -23.16 -43.53
N LEU A 686 -21.30 -22.92 -44.83
CA LEU A 686 -20.97 -21.63 -45.46
C LEU A 686 -21.81 -20.49 -44.86
N LYS A 687 -23.08 -20.73 -44.53
CA LYS A 687 -23.93 -19.75 -43.84
C LYS A 687 -23.36 -19.41 -42.46
N ALA A 688 -23.04 -20.43 -41.67
CA ALA A 688 -22.50 -20.26 -40.33
C ALA A 688 -21.19 -19.46 -40.35
N GLU A 689 -20.30 -19.74 -41.31
CA GLU A 689 -19.05 -18.99 -41.47
C GLU A 689 -19.26 -17.53 -41.87
N VAL A 690 -20.24 -17.25 -42.73
CA VAL A 690 -20.60 -15.88 -43.14
C VAL A 690 -21.21 -15.13 -41.96
N LEU A 691 -22.14 -15.75 -41.22
CA LEU A 691 -22.74 -15.17 -40.02
C LEU A 691 -21.69 -14.92 -38.92
N GLN A 692 -20.74 -15.83 -38.71
CA GLN A 692 -19.62 -15.65 -37.79
C GLN A 692 -18.71 -14.48 -38.21
N SER A 693 -18.38 -14.39 -39.49
CA SER A 693 -17.55 -13.28 -39.99
C SER A 693 -18.26 -11.93 -39.84
N LEU A 694 -19.57 -11.88 -40.13
CA LEU A 694 -20.39 -10.69 -39.91
C LEU A 694 -20.52 -10.34 -38.42
N LYS A 695 -20.72 -11.35 -37.56
CA LYS A 695 -20.78 -11.17 -36.11
C LYS A 695 -19.51 -10.52 -35.57
N GLU A 696 -18.33 -11.02 -35.96
CA GLU A 696 -17.06 -10.47 -35.49
C GLU A 696 -16.85 -9.03 -35.97
N VAL A 697 -17.11 -8.74 -37.26
CA VAL A 697 -17.03 -7.38 -37.81
C VAL A 697 -17.98 -6.44 -37.08
N GLY A 698 -19.21 -6.87 -36.82
CA GLY A 698 -20.21 -6.04 -36.15
C GLY A 698 -19.90 -5.83 -34.68
N SER A 699 -19.36 -6.84 -34.01
CA SER A 699 -18.89 -6.72 -32.63
C SER A 699 -17.71 -5.75 -32.52
N ALA A 700 -16.78 -5.78 -33.48
CA ALA A 700 -15.68 -4.83 -33.57
C ALA A 700 -16.18 -3.39 -33.79
N LEU A 701 -17.09 -3.18 -34.75
CA LEU A 701 -17.68 -1.86 -35.00
C LEU A 701 -18.46 -1.33 -33.79
N TYR A 702 -19.23 -2.18 -33.12
CA TYR A 702 -19.95 -1.78 -31.92
C TYR A 702 -19.02 -1.49 -30.74
N TRP A 703 -17.94 -2.28 -30.58
CA TRP A 703 -16.89 -2.01 -29.58
C TRP A 703 -16.26 -0.63 -29.82
N MET A 704 -15.98 -0.28 -31.09
CA MET A 704 -15.52 1.07 -31.47
C MET A 704 -16.57 2.15 -31.14
N SER A 705 -17.86 1.84 -31.24
CA SER A 705 -18.94 2.75 -30.82
C SER A 705 -18.97 2.97 -29.31
N LEU A 706 -18.74 1.92 -28.50
CA LEU A 706 -18.63 2.02 -27.05
C LEU A 706 -17.41 2.83 -26.65
N LEU A 707 -16.27 2.62 -27.33
CA LEU A 707 -15.07 3.42 -27.12
C LEU A 707 -15.31 4.90 -27.43
N ASP A 708 -15.94 5.21 -28.57
CA ASP A 708 -16.29 6.59 -28.94
C ASP A 708 -17.22 7.25 -27.90
N LEU A 709 -18.18 6.51 -27.37
CA LEU A 709 -19.07 6.99 -26.31
C LEU A 709 -18.31 7.34 -25.03
N VAL A 710 -17.45 6.43 -24.56
CA VAL A 710 -16.65 6.61 -23.34
C VAL A 710 -15.64 7.74 -23.50
N LEU A 711 -14.95 7.83 -24.64
CA LEU A 711 -14.00 8.93 -24.88
C LEU A 711 -14.70 10.29 -24.87
N ARG A 712 -15.90 10.39 -25.47
CA ARG A 712 -16.70 11.62 -25.42
C ARG A 712 -17.10 11.99 -23.99
N GLU A 713 -17.45 11.02 -23.16
CA GLU A 713 -17.80 11.26 -21.76
C GLU A 713 -16.59 11.74 -20.94
N ILE A 714 -15.42 11.12 -21.15
CA ILE A 714 -14.15 11.55 -20.54
C ILE A 714 -13.78 12.96 -20.98
N ASP A 715 -13.79 13.23 -22.29
CA ASP A 715 -13.46 14.53 -22.88
C ASP A 715 -14.43 15.61 -22.38
N THR A 716 -15.73 15.32 -22.31
CA THR A 716 -16.73 16.25 -21.78
C THR A 716 -16.47 16.57 -20.31
N THR A 717 -16.17 15.54 -19.50
CA THR A 717 -15.88 15.74 -18.07
C THR A 717 -14.61 16.57 -17.87
N GLN A 718 -13.56 16.26 -18.64
CA GLN A 718 -12.31 17.01 -18.62
C GLN A 718 -12.50 18.45 -19.10
N PHE A 719 -13.31 18.66 -20.14
CA PHE A 719 -13.68 19.98 -20.63
C PHE A 719 -14.40 20.80 -19.55
N MET A 720 -15.38 20.21 -18.86
CA MET A 720 -16.11 20.89 -17.79
C MET A 720 -15.21 21.31 -16.63
N GLN A 721 -14.19 20.51 -16.31
CA GLN A 721 -13.19 20.83 -15.27
C GLN A 721 -12.18 21.89 -15.72
N THR A 722 -11.83 21.93 -17.01
CA THR A 722 -10.81 22.85 -17.57
C THR A 722 -11.40 24.18 -18.05
N ALA A 723 -12.68 24.23 -18.41
CA ALA A 723 -13.36 25.40 -18.95
C ALA A 723 -13.16 26.70 -18.13
N PRO A 724 -13.29 26.69 -16.78
CA PRO A 724 -13.06 27.89 -15.97
C PRO A 724 -11.63 28.44 -16.09
N TRP A 725 -10.64 27.56 -16.24
CA TRP A 725 -9.22 27.93 -16.36
C TRP A 725 -8.87 28.51 -17.74
N LEU A 726 -9.61 28.08 -18.77
CA LEU A 726 -9.52 28.59 -20.13
C LEU A 726 -10.30 29.90 -20.34
N GLY A 727 -11.02 30.39 -19.31
CA GLY A 727 -11.87 31.58 -19.40
C GLY A 727 -13.15 31.33 -20.21
N LEU A 728 -13.63 30.08 -20.24
CA LEU A 728 -14.89 29.69 -20.86
C LEU A 728 -15.99 29.61 -19.80
N PHE A 729 -17.08 30.34 -20.00
CA PHE A 729 -18.23 30.33 -19.10
C PHE A 729 -19.54 30.28 -19.89
N MET A 730 -20.59 29.74 -19.26
CA MET A 730 -21.92 29.74 -19.86
C MET A 730 -22.53 31.15 -19.77
N GLY A 731 -22.89 31.72 -20.92
CA GLY A 731 -23.70 32.92 -20.97
C GLY A 731 -25.14 32.66 -20.51
N THR A 732 -25.88 33.74 -20.26
CA THR A 732 -27.32 33.71 -19.91
C THR A 732 -28.19 32.95 -20.91
N ASP A 733 -27.72 32.83 -22.15
CA ASP A 733 -28.44 32.21 -23.27
C ASP A 733 -27.98 30.77 -23.53
N GLY A 734 -27.14 30.20 -22.65
CA GLY A 734 -26.58 28.85 -22.78
C GLY A 734 -25.44 28.72 -23.80
N GLN A 735 -25.04 29.82 -24.46
CA GLN A 735 -23.87 29.84 -25.35
C GLN A 735 -22.56 30.00 -24.58
N LEU A 736 -21.51 29.30 -25.03
CA LEU A 736 -20.14 29.47 -24.54
C LEU A 736 -19.65 30.89 -24.85
N LYS A 737 -19.33 31.66 -23.80
CA LYS A 737 -18.67 32.96 -23.90
C LYS A 737 -17.22 32.81 -23.44
N GLU A 738 -16.31 33.44 -24.17
CA GLU A 738 -14.88 33.51 -23.83
C GLU A 738 -14.59 34.88 -23.20
N VAL A 739 -13.80 34.91 -22.12
CA VAL A 739 -13.23 36.16 -21.60
C VAL A 739 -12.30 36.75 -22.67
N ASP A 740 -12.34 38.06 -22.89
CA ASP A 740 -11.50 38.76 -23.88
C ASP A 740 -10.04 38.27 -23.88
N SER A 741 -9.49 38.13 -25.08
CA SER A 741 -8.20 37.47 -25.41
C SER A 741 -6.97 37.85 -24.56
N GLY A 742 -7.01 38.96 -23.81
CA GLY A 742 -5.95 39.40 -22.90
C GLY A 742 -6.04 38.87 -21.46
N ASN A 743 -7.14 38.21 -21.07
CA ASN A 743 -7.44 37.87 -19.67
C ASN A 743 -7.75 36.37 -19.46
N ARG A 744 -7.01 35.48 -20.14
CA ARG A 744 -7.11 34.04 -19.88
C ARG A 744 -6.63 33.73 -18.46
N PRO A 745 -7.46 33.14 -17.57
CA PRO A 745 -7.12 32.99 -16.15
C PRO A 745 -5.81 32.24 -15.91
N LEU A 746 -5.59 31.12 -16.60
CA LEU A 746 -4.37 30.32 -16.46
C LEU A 746 -3.11 31.11 -16.89
N VAL A 747 -3.14 31.69 -18.09
CA VAL A 747 -2.00 32.42 -18.66
C VAL A 747 -1.75 33.71 -17.87
N SER A 748 -2.80 34.43 -17.49
CA SER A 748 -2.73 35.65 -16.69
C SER A 748 -2.11 35.38 -15.31
N LEU A 749 -2.54 34.31 -14.62
CA LEU A 749 -2.02 33.94 -13.31
C LEU A 749 -0.51 33.65 -13.34
N PHE A 750 -0.04 32.84 -14.30
CA PHE A 750 1.38 32.54 -14.42
C PHE A 750 2.21 33.70 -14.99
N SER A 751 1.61 34.56 -15.82
CA SER A 751 2.24 35.79 -16.29
C SER A 751 2.44 36.79 -15.16
N LEU A 752 1.41 36.99 -14.31
CA LEU A 752 1.45 37.84 -13.13
C LEU A 752 2.48 37.34 -12.10
N ALA A 753 2.47 36.03 -11.81
CA ALA A 753 3.44 35.41 -10.91
C ALA A 753 4.88 35.58 -11.40
N LYS A 754 5.10 35.45 -12.72
CA LYS A 754 6.40 35.72 -13.34
C LYS A 754 6.80 37.19 -13.17
N THR A 755 5.93 38.16 -13.48
CA THR A 755 6.26 39.58 -13.33
C THR A 755 6.57 39.96 -11.88
N GLU A 756 5.80 39.45 -10.92
CA GLU A 756 6.01 39.74 -9.49
C GLU A 756 7.38 39.21 -9.02
N ILE A 757 7.71 37.97 -9.36
CA ILE A 757 8.96 37.33 -8.89
C ILE A 757 10.19 37.88 -9.60
N VAL A 758 10.10 38.21 -10.89
CA VAL A 758 11.19 38.88 -11.63
C VAL A 758 11.46 40.28 -11.08
N SER A 759 10.45 40.94 -10.49
CA SER A 759 10.63 42.24 -9.84
C SER A 759 11.32 42.15 -8.47
N HIS A 760 11.34 40.97 -7.83
CA HIS A 760 12.00 40.74 -6.54
C HIS A 760 13.47 40.31 -6.70
N ALA A 761 14.38 41.13 -6.17
CA ALA A 761 15.85 40.93 -6.27
C ALA A 761 16.41 39.68 -5.55
N THR A 762 15.62 38.96 -4.76
CA THR A 762 16.04 37.82 -3.94
C THR A 762 15.74 36.45 -4.56
N CYS A 763 15.18 36.38 -5.77
CA CYS A 763 14.82 35.11 -6.41
C CYS A 763 16.07 34.36 -6.93
N GLN A 764 16.30 33.15 -6.43
CA GLN A 764 17.44 32.31 -6.83
C GLN A 764 17.29 31.68 -8.23
N ASN A 765 16.07 31.56 -8.77
CA ASN A 765 15.84 30.92 -10.08
C ASN A 765 14.65 31.54 -10.87
N PRO A 766 14.85 32.71 -11.51
CA PRO A 766 13.82 33.36 -12.33
C PRO A 766 13.48 32.56 -13.60
N ASN A 767 14.39 31.71 -14.09
CA ASN A 767 14.19 30.91 -15.29
C ASN A 767 13.06 29.88 -15.15
N SER A 768 12.88 29.30 -13.96
CA SER A 768 11.79 28.35 -13.70
C SER A 768 10.41 28.98 -13.93
N PHE A 769 10.20 30.21 -13.48
CA PHE A 769 8.92 30.94 -13.67
C PHE A 769 8.70 31.38 -15.11
N HIS A 770 9.79 31.69 -15.85
CA HIS A 770 9.72 31.89 -17.30
C HIS A 770 9.26 30.63 -18.04
N ILE A 771 9.78 29.47 -17.66
CA ILE A 771 9.37 28.18 -18.23
C ILE A 771 7.91 27.90 -17.88
N MET A 772 7.51 28.06 -16.61
CA MET A 772 6.12 27.83 -16.18
C MET A 772 5.12 28.71 -16.96
N SER A 773 5.42 30.00 -17.15
CA SER A 773 4.59 30.91 -17.95
C SER A 773 4.46 30.45 -19.41
N LYS A 774 5.55 30.02 -20.06
CA LYS A 774 5.49 29.44 -21.42
C LYS A 774 4.73 28.11 -21.47
N GLN A 775 4.88 27.26 -20.45
CA GLN A 775 4.16 25.99 -20.37
C GLN A 775 2.66 26.21 -20.14
N ALA A 776 2.27 27.26 -19.41
CA ALA A 776 0.87 27.64 -19.27
C ALA A 776 0.23 28.06 -20.60
N GLU A 777 0.95 28.83 -21.43
CA GLU A 777 0.50 29.17 -22.80
C GLU A 777 0.37 27.93 -23.69
N ALA A 778 1.32 27.00 -23.62
CA ALA A 778 1.26 25.74 -24.36
C ALA A 778 0.08 24.87 -23.91
N ALA A 779 -0.14 24.75 -22.59
CA ALA A 779 -1.24 24.00 -22.01
C ALA A 779 -2.60 24.59 -22.42
N ASP A 780 -2.76 25.91 -22.32
CA ASP A 780 -3.96 26.63 -22.76
C ASP A 780 -4.31 26.30 -24.22
N LEU A 781 -3.31 26.29 -25.10
CA LEU A 781 -3.48 25.99 -26.52
C LEU A 781 -3.84 24.51 -26.78
N ILE A 782 -3.25 23.58 -26.03
CA ILE A 782 -3.55 22.14 -26.14
C ILE A 782 -4.99 21.85 -25.71
N TYR A 783 -5.38 22.31 -24.51
CA TYR A 783 -6.72 22.07 -24.00
C TYR A 783 -7.80 22.73 -24.85
N LYS A 784 -7.52 23.92 -25.42
CA LYS A 784 -8.46 24.60 -26.32
C LYS A 784 -8.61 23.89 -27.68
N LYS A 785 -7.55 23.28 -28.21
CA LYS A 785 -7.62 22.49 -29.45
C LYS A 785 -8.42 21.19 -29.28
N ASN A 786 -8.40 20.60 -28.09
CA ASN A 786 -9.13 19.35 -27.79
C ASN A 786 -10.66 19.55 -27.60
N ILE A 787 -11.20 20.77 -27.78
CA ILE A 787 -12.65 21.03 -27.67
C ILE A 787 -13.47 20.36 -28.79
N LEU A 788 -12.83 20.09 -29.94
CA LEU A 788 -13.44 19.40 -31.08
C LEU A 788 -12.92 17.95 -31.15
N SER A 789 -13.41 17.08 -30.27
CA SER A 789 -13.03 15.66 -30.29
C SER A 789 -13.47 15.00 -31.59
N ALA A 790 -12.50 14.46 -32.33
CA ALA A 790 -12.74 13.64 -33.50
C ALA A 790 -13.38 12.31 -33.06
N SER A 791 -14.39 11.88 -33.81
CA SER A 791 -15.15 10.67 -33.54
C SER A 791 -14.38 9.43 -34.00
N VAL A 792 -14.08 8.53 -33.07
CA VAL A 792 -13.33 7.30 -33.37
C VAL A 792 -14.17 6.36 -34.25
N LEU A 793 -15.48 6.37 -34.04
CA LEU A 793 -16.41 5.58 -34.84
C LEU A 793 -16.48 6.08 -36.29
N GLU A 794 -16.46 7.39 -36.52
CA GLU A 794 -16.46 7.97 -37.88
C GLU A 794 -15.21 7.56 -38.65
N TYR A 795 -14.06 7.61 -37.98
CA TYR A 795 -12.80 7.11 -38.54
C TYR A 795 -12.88 5.61 -38.87
N ALA A 796 -13.47 4.79 -37.99
CA ALA A 796 -13.64 3.36 -38.23
C ALA A 796 -14.58 3.06 -39.43
N LEU A 797 -15.65 3.82 -39.58
CA LEU A 797 -16.57 3.70 -40.71
C LEU A 797 -15.91 4.11 -42.03
N ALA A 798 -15.17 5.22 -42.03
CA ALA A 798 -14.36 5.67 -43.15
C ALA A 798 -13.33 4.60 -43.60
N PHE A 799 -12.60 4.04 -42.64
CA PHE A 799 -11.64 2.97 -42.91
C PHE A 799 -12.31 1.70 -43.45
N THR A 800 -13.48 1.33 -42.90
CA THR A 800 -14.26 0.19 -43.37
C THR A 800 -14.77 0.41 -44.80
N SER A 801 -15.19 1.64 -45.14
CA SER A 801 -15.55 2.01 -46.52
C SER A 801 -14.37 1.80 -47.48
N ALA A 802 -13.18 2.28 -47.12
CA ALA A 802 -11.98 2.10 -47.94
C ALA A 802 -11.58 0.62 -48.11
N ALA A 803 -11.85 -0.23 -47.10
CA ALA A 803 -11.66 -1.67 -47.21
C ALA A 803 -12.66 -2.33 -48.16
N LEU A 804 -13.92 -1.86 -48.18
CA LEU A 804 -14.99 -2.35 -49.06
C LEU A 804 -14.84 -1.86 -50.51
N ASP A 805 -14.31 -0.67 -50.75
CA ASP A 805 -14.15 -0.09 -52.10
C ASP A 805 -13.34 -1.00 -53.04
N LYS A 806 -12.36 -1.73 -52.49
CA LYS A 806 -11.56 -2.74 -53.23
C LYS A 806 -12.41 -3.86 -53.84
N HIS A 807 -13.61 -4.08 -53.30
CA HIS A 807 -14.54 -5.12 -53.72
C HIS A 807 -15.90 -4.55 -54.15
N TYR A 808 -16.02 -3.25 -54.40
CA TYR A 808 -17.31 -2.62 -54.73
C TYR A 808 -18.01 -3.28 -55.94
N SER A 809 -17.26 -3.50 -57.03
CA SER A 809 -17.78 -4.14 -58.25
C SER A 809 -18.30 -5.58 -58.06
N LYS A 810 -17.94 -6.18 -56.92
CA LYS A 810 -18.26 -7.55 -56.53
C LYS A 810 -19.53 -7.62 -55.68
N LEU A 811 -19.78 -6.58 -54.91
CA LEU A 811 -20.88 -6.48 -53.95
C LEU A 811 -22.05 -5.61 -54.44
N SER A 812 -21.84 -4.85 -55.52
CA SER A 812 -22.86 -4.03 -56.17
C SER A 812 -22.76 -4.14 -57.69
N ALA A 813 -23.85 -4.54 -58.34
CA ALA A 813 -23.96 -4.53 -59.79
C ALA A 813 -24.33 -3.14 -60.30
N ASN A 814 -23.68 -2.68 -61.37
CA ASN A 814 -24.08 -1.44 -62.02
C ASN A 814 -25.36 -1.67 -62.84
N PRO A 815 -26.41 -0.84 -62.68
CA PRO A 815 -27.66 -1.01 -63.40
C PRO A 815 -27.46 -0.82 -64.91
N LYS A 816 -27.93 -1.79 -65.72
CA LYS A 816 -27.76 -1.79 -67.18
C LYS A 816 -28.53 -0.67 -67.89
N THR A 817 -29.62 -0.21 -67.28
CA THR A 817 -30.56 0.78 -67.85
C THR A 817 -30.38 2.19 -67.30
N GLY A 818 -29.47 2.39 -66.34
CA GLY A 818 -29.32 3.65 -65.59
C GLY A 818 -30.43 3.92 -64.56
N PHE A 819 -31.42 3.03 -64.45
CA PHE A 819 -32.47 3.04 -63.42
C PHE A 819 -32.27 1.89 -62.43
N ILE A 820 -32.94 1.95 -61.28
CA ILE A 820 -32.91 0.88 -60.27
C ILE A 820 -33.36 -0.44 -60.92
N ASP A 821 -32.50 -1.46 -60.84
CA ASP A 821 -32.85 -2.81 -61.28
C ASP A 821 -33.64 -3.50 -60.15
N ILE A 822 -34.90 -3.86 -60.44
CA ILE A 822 -35.83 -4.46 -59.49
C ILE A 822 -35.52 -5.95 -59.30
N THR A 823 -34.82 -6.56 -60.26
CA THR A 823 -34.61 -8.01 -60.34
C THR A 823 -33.23 -8.48 -59.93
N THR A 824 -32.35 -7.58 -59.46
CA THR A 824 -30.98 -7.91 -59.04
C THR A 824 -30.97 -8.95 -57.92
N SER A 825 -30.14 -9.98 -58.10
CA SER A 825 -29.89 -11.03 -57.10
C SER A 825 -28.45 -11.05 -56.57
N LYS A 826 -27.55 -10.28 -57.17
CA LYS A 826 -26.11 -10.29 -56.86
C LYS A 826 -25.67 -9.25 -55.84
N ASP A 827 -26.49 -8.25 -55.56
CA ASP A 827 -26.13 -7.19 -54.61
C ASP A 827 -26.08 -7.72 -53.17
N PHE A 828 -25.17 -7.18 -52.37
CA PHE A 828 -24.98 -7.61 -50.98
C PHE A 828 -26.27 -7.55 -50.16
N TYR A 829 -27.10 -6.52 -50.35
CA TYR A 829 -28.36 -6.39 -49.60
C TYR A 829 -29.31 -7.58 -49.81
N ARG A 830 -29.30 -8.23 -50.99
CA ARG A 830 -30.12 -9.44 -51.24
C ARG A 830 -29.58 -10.65 -50.49
N ILE A 831 -28.25 -10.78 -50.43
CA ILE A 831 -27.59 -11.84 -49.66
C ILE A 831 -27.90 -11.67 -48.17
N PHE A 832 -27.73 -10.46 -47.65
CA PHE A 832 -28.04 -10.15 -46.26
C PHE A 832 -29.52 -10.35 -45.94
N SER A 833 -30.43 -9.95 -46.85
CA SER A 833 -31.86 -10.20 -46.71
C SER A 833 -32.20 -11.69 -46.60
N GLY A 834 -31.58 -12.53 -47.45
CA GLY A 834 -31.72 -13.98 -47.36
C GLY A 834 -31.18 -14.55 -46.06
N LEU A 835 -30.02 -14.06 -45.59
CA LEU A 835 -29.40 -14.50 -44.34
C LEU A 835 -30.25 -14.10 -43.13
N GLN A 836 -30.81 -12.89 -43.14
CA GLN A 836 -31.74 -12.41 -42.12
C GLN A 836 -33.01 -13.26 -42.09
N PHE A 837 -33.61 -13.52 -43.25
CA PHE A 837 -34.82 -14.36 -43.34
C PHE A 837 -34.57 -15.77 -42.81
N VAL A 838 -33.48 -16.43 -43.23
CA VAL A 838 -33.11 -17.78 -42.77
C VAL A 838 -32.83 -17.80 -41.26
N SER A 839 -32.10 -16.81 -40.75
CA SER A 839 -31.77 -16.72 -39.32
C SER A 839 -33.01 -16.53 -38.43
N ILE A 840 -34.06 -15.90 -38.97
CA ILE A 840 -35.36 -15.76 -38.30
C ILE A 840 -36.23 -17.03 -38.48
N HIS A 841 -36.08 -17.75 -39.59
CA HIS A 841 -36.94 -18.86 -39.99
C HIS A 841 -36.48 -20.27 -39.55
N ASP A 842 -35.25 -20.47 -39.06
CA ASP A 842 -34.78 -21.74 -38.47
C ASP A 842 -35.55 -22.19 -37.18
N PHE A 843 -36.78 -21.71 -36.98
CA PHE A 843 -37.85 -22.30 -36.17
C PHE A 843 -38.41 -23.53 -36.91
N PRO A 844 -38.38 -24.75 -36.33
CA PRO A 844 -38.95 -25.91 -37.01
C PRO A 844 -40.47 -25.78 -37.07
N LEU A 845 -41.01 -25.83 -38.29
CA LEU A 845 -42.44 -25.91 -38.60
C LEU A 845 -42.88 -27.36 -38.89
N ASP A 846 -42.13 -28.34 -38.39
CA ASP A 846 -42.49 -29.75 -38.52
C ASP A 846 -43.51 -30.13 -37.45
N ASN A 847 -44.71 -30.39 -37.95
CA ASN A 847 -45.94 -30.67 -37.22
C ASN A 847 -46.08 -32.18 -36.91
N GLU A 848 -44.99 -32.85 -36.51
CA GLU A 848 -45.04 -34.24 -36.01
C GLU A 848 -44.21 -34.31 -34.71
N TYR A 849 -44.88 -34.73 -33.63
CA TYR A 849 -44.39 -34.87 -32.24
C TYR A 849 -44.40 -33.60 -31.37
N LEU A 850 -45.62 -33.17 -31.03
CA LEU A 850 -45.94 -32.38 -29.85
C LEU A 850 -45.86 -33.26 -28.60
N GLU A 851 -44.84 -33.06 -27.76
CA GLU A 851 -44.86 -33.05 -26.29
C GLU A 851 -43.42 -33.19 -25.75
N GLU A 852 -42.62 -32.10 -25.79
CA GLU A 852 -41.56 -31.82 -24.78
C GLU A 852 -40.79 -30.50 -25.00
N THR A 853 -40.97 -29.78 -26.11
CA THR A 853 -40.12 -28.62 -26.46
C THR A 853 -40.77 -27.24 -26.27
N VAL A 854 -41.73 -27.09 -25.34
CA VAL A 854 -42.33 -25.78 -25.00
C VAL A 854 -41.39 -24.90 -24.13
N LEU A 855 -40.29 -25.46 -23.63
CA LEU A 855 -39.26 -24.71 -22.88
C LEU A 855 -38.07 -24.20 -23.73
N ASP A 856 -38.00 -24.52 -25.03
CA ASP A 856 -36.76 -24.40 -25.82
C ASP A 856 -36.83 -23.49 -27.06
N SER A 857 -37.87 -22.68 -27.20
CA SER A 857 -38.03 -21.73 -28.32
C SER A 857 -37.09 -20.51 -28.23
N SER A 858 -36.47 -20.25 -27.07
CA SER A 858 -35.46 -19.20 -26.87
C SER A 858 -34.06 -19.58 -27.37
N LYS A 859 -33.73 -20.88 -27.46
CA LYS A 859 -32.33 -21.35 -27.59
C LYS A 859 -31.64 -21.10 -28.94
N ARG A 860 -32.33 -20.62 -29.99
CA ARG A 860 -31.72 -20.42 -31.34
C ARG A 860 -31.48 -18.96 -31.72
N HIS A 861 -32.34 -18.03 -31.30
CA HIS A 861 -32.09 -16.58 -31.45
C HIS A 861 -30.81 -16.14 -30.69
N ASP A 862 -30.40 -16.92 -29.68
CA ASP A 862 -29.30 -16.62 -28.76
C ASP A 862 -27.90 -17.05 -29.25
N SER A 863 -27.70 -17.35 -30.54
CA SER A 863 -26.37 -17.78 -31.03
C SER A 863 -25.49 -16.65 -31.57
N TRP A 864 -26.08 -15.65 -32.24
CA TRP A 864 -25.33 -14.61 -32.96
C TRP A 864 -25.57 -13.17 -32.44
N GLY A 865 -26.76 -12.92 -31.87
CA GLY A 865 -27.27 -11.61 -31.41
C GLY A 865 -27.17 -10.47 -32.40
N ASP A 866 -27.16 -9.24 -31.87
CA ASP A 866 -27.39 -8.02 -32.66
C ASP A 866 -26.15 -7.60 -33.49
N SER A 867 -24.98 -8.20 -33.24
CA SER A 867 -23.74 -7.89 -33.95
C SER A 867 -23.84 -8.15 -35.46
N VAL A 868 -24.56 -9.19 -35.88
CA VAL A 868 -24.73 -9.51 -37.30
C VAL A 868 -25.49 -8.39 -38.03
N ALA A 869 -26.51 -7.83 -37.39
CA ALA A 869 -27.27 -6.70 -37.93
C ALA A 869 -26.39 -5.44 -38.03
N TRP A 870 -25.54 -5.20 -37.04
CA TRP A 870 -24.57 -4.11 -37.06
C TRP A 870 -23.61 -4.19 -38.25
N ALA A 871 -23.01 -5.35 -38.51
CA ALA A 871 -22.15 -5.53 -39.69
C ALA A 871 -22.91 -5.43 -41.01
N GLY A 872 -24.02 -6.17 -41.14
CA GLY A 872 -24.80 -6.22 -42.37
C GLY A 872 -25.35 -4.85 -42.77
N CYS A 873 -25.97 -4.13 -41.83
CA CYS A 873 -26.47 -2.78 -42.08
C CYS A 873 -25.33 -1.80 -42.38
N THR A 874 -24.18 -1.91 -41.71
CA THR A 874 -23.02 -1.05 -42.01
C THR A 874 -22.52 -1.27 -43.44
N ILE A 875 -22.36 -2.52 -43.88
CA ILE A 875 -21.94 -2.81 -45.26
C ILE A 875 -22.99 -2.32 -46.28
N ILE A 876 -24.28 -2.58 -46.04
CA ILE A 876 -25.37 -2.09 -46.90
C ILE A 876 -25.36 -0.56 -47.00
N TYR A 877 -25.16 0.11 -45.88
CA TYR A 877 -25.11 1.57 -45.80
C TYR A 877 -23.93 2.12 -46.60
N LEU A 878 -22.71 1.64 -46.32
CA LEU A 878 -21.48 2.10 -46.98
C LEU A 878 -21.48 1.83 -48.50
N LEU A 879 -22.14 0.76 -48.98
CA LEU A 879 -22.33 0.50 -50.41
C LEU A 879 -23.42 1.39 -51.06
N GLY A 880 -24.18 2.17 -50.27
CA GLY A 880 -25.32 2.95 -50.74
C GLY A 880 -26.51 2.09 -51.17
N GLN A 881 -26.68 0.92 -50.55
CA GLN A 881 -27.74 -0.05 -50.86
C GLN A 881 -28.93 0.02 -49.88
N GLN A 882 -28.94 0.95 -48.91
CA GLN A 882 -29.99 1.04 -47.88
C GLN A 882 -31.41 1.11 -48.45
N LEU A 883 -31.69 2.02 -49.38
CA LEU A 883 -33.05 2.19 -49.94
C LEU A 883 -33.48 0.94 -50.73
N HIS A 884 -32.53 0.28 -51.41
CA HIS A 884 -32.80 -0.99 -52.09
C HIS A 884 -33.16 -2.09 -51.09
N PHE A 885 -32.43 -2.18 -49.98
CA PHE A 885 -32.73 -3.11 -48.90
C PHE A 885 -34.13 -2.89 -48.31
N GLU A 886 -34.49 -1.65 -47.97
CA GLU A 886 -35.81 -1.33 -47.39
C GLU A 886 -36.99 -1.68 -48.30
N LEU A 887 -36.80 -1.58 -49.63
CA LEU A 887 -37.81 -1.94 -50.64
C LEU A 887 -37.89 -3.46 -50.91
N PHE A 888 -36.74 -4.12 -50.91
CA PHE A 888 -36.57 -5.46 -51.48
C PHE A 888 -36.20 -6.55 -50.47
N ASP A 889 -36.17 -6.24 -49.18
CA ASP A 889 -35.93 -7.22 -48.12
C ASP A 889 -37.09 -8.22 -48.00
N PHE A 890 -36.77 -9.53 -47.97
CA PHE A 890 -37.74 -10.61 -47.85
C PHE A 890 -38.57 -10.51 -46.57
N SER A 891 -37.97 -10.20 -45.43
CA SER A 891 -38.70 -10.07 -44.16
C SER A 891 -39.64 -8.86 -44.20
N TYR A 892 -39.23 -7.75 -44.80
CA TYR A 892 -40.07 -6.54 -44.88
C TYR A 892 -41.23 -6.73 -45.85
N GLN A 893 -40.99 -7.39 -46.99
CA GLN A 893 -42.05 -7.76 -47.92
C GLN A 893 -43.04 -8.74 -47.30
N PHE A 894 -42.54 -9.73 -46.55
CA PHE A 894 -43.36 -10.68 -45.81
C PHE A 894 -44.27 -9.99 -44.77
N LEU A 895 -43.72 -9.00 -44.04
CA LEU A 895 -44.50 -8.16 -43.12
C LEU A 895 -45.59 -7.36 -43.84
N ASN A 896 -45.28 -6.75 -44.99
CA ASN A 896 -46.25 -5.98 -45.77
C ASN A 896 -47.40 -6.86 -46.28
N ILE A 897 -47.10 -8.10 -46.73
CA ILE A 897 -48.12 -9.06 -47.16
C ILE A 897 -48.99 -9.49 -45.97
N ALA A 898 -48.39 -9.76 -44.81
CA ALA A 898 -49.12 -10.09 -43.59
C ALA A 898 -50.04 -8.94 -43.13
N GLU A 899 -49.60 -7.68 -43.24
CA GLU A 899 -50.43 -6.51 -42.93
C GLU A 899 -51.65 -6.40 -43.86
N VAL A 900 -51.45 -6.60 -45.17
CA VAL A 900 -52.54 -6.57 -46.15
C VAL A 900 -53.51 -7.74 -45.94
N GLU A 901 -53.02 -8.95 -45.69
CA GLU A 901 -53.84 -10.13 -45.42
C GLU A 901 -54.64 -9.95 -44.10
N ASN A 902 -54.03 -9.42 -43.05
CA ASN A 902 -54.72 -9.09 -41.80
C ASN A 902 -55.80 -8.02 -41.99
N ALA A 903 -55.52 -6.99 -42.80
CA ALA A 903 -56.50 -5.95 -43.12
C ALA A 903 -57.66 -6.50 -43.97
N ALA A 904 -57.38 -7.39 -44.91
CA ALA A 904 -58.38 -8.08 -45.72
C ALA A 904 -59.26 -8.99 -44.86
N ILE A 905 -58.66 -9.78 -43.96
CA ILE A 905 -59.35 -10.64 -42.99
C ILE A 905 -60.21 -9.82 -42.02
N ALA A 906 -59.71 -8.67 -41.54
CA ALA A 906 -60.48 -7.75 -40.70
C ALA A 906 -61.69 -7.13 -41.42
N GLN A 907 -61.62 -6.96 -42.75
CA GLN A 907 -62.73 -6.49 -43.58
C GLN A 907 -63.75 -7.60 -43.90
N THR A 908 -63.36 -8.87 -43.99
CA THR A 908 -64.27 -10.02 -44.19
C THR A 908 -64.90 -10.56 -42.90
N LEU A 909 -64.30 -10.32 -41.73
CA LEU A 909 -64.76 -10.86 -40.44
C LEU A 909 -65.89 -10.06 -39.75
N SER A 910 -66.60 -9.18 -40.46
CA SER A 910 -67.83 -8.58 -39.93
C SER A 910 -69.04 -9.53 -39.95
N PHE A 911 -68.89 -10.81 -40.33
CA PHE A 911 -70.06 -11.71 -40.47
C PHE A 911 -69.98 -13.14 -39.91
N ASP A 912 -68.84 -13.68 -39.44
CA ASP A 912 -68.88 -14.99 -38.73
C ASP A 912 -67.64 -15.24 -37.85
N ARG A 913 -67.87 -15.47 -36.55
CA ARG A 913 -66.86 -15.30 -35.50
C ARG A 913 -66.29 -16.59 -34.90
N SER A 914 -66.38 -17.77 -35.54
CA SER A 914 -66.17 -19.03 -34.78
C SER A 914 -65.36 -20.18 -35.39
N LYS A 915 -64.66 -20.06 -36.54
CA LYS A 915 -63.88 -21.22 -37.06
C LYS A 915 -62.46 -21.01 -37.61
N ASN A 916 -61.96 -19.78 -37.78
CA ASN A 916 -60.67 -19.55 -38.46
C ASN A 916 -59.55 -18.91 -37.60
N SER A 917 -59.71 -18.83 -36.27
CA SER A 917 -58.69 -18.22 -35.38
C SER A 917 -57.36 -18.98 -35.30
N ASN A 918 -57.31 -20.24 -35.74
CA ASN A 918 -56.13 -21.09 -35.55
C ASN A 918 -55.05 -20.93 -36.65
N PHE A 919 -55.33 -20.24 -37.77
CA PHE A 919 -54.38 -20.14 -38.89
C PHE A 919 -53.31 -19.06 -38.69
N LEU A 920 -53.64 -17.97 -37.97
CA LEU A 920 -52.69 -16.89 -37.68
C LEU A 920 -51.78 -17.19 -36.48
N GLN A 921 -52.23 -18.06 -35.57
CA GLN A 921 -51.59 -18.35 -34.29
C GLN A 921 -50.19 -19.00 -34.42
N GLY A 922 -49.88 -19.57 -35.59
CA GLY A 922 -48.56 -20.15 -35.89
C GLY A 922 -47.51 -19.17 -36.44
N TYR A 923 -47.93 -18.02 -36.98
CA TYR A 923 -47.02 -17.04 -37.62
C TYR A 923 -46.74 -15.79 -36.78
N GLU A 924 -47.46 -15.58 -35.67
CA GLU A 924 -47.31 -14.38 -34.84
C GLU A 924 -45.89 -14.22 -34.26
N SER A 925 -45.26 -15.31 -33.80
CA SER A 925 -43.88 -15.30 -33.29
C SER A 925 -42.87 -14.93 -34.37
N LEU A 926 -43.04 -15.49 -35.58
CA LEU A 926 -42.20 -15.21 -36.75
C LEU A 926 -42.34 -13.74 -37.19
N LEU A 927 -43.57 -13.24 -37.28
CA LEU A 927 -43.84 -11.85 -37.64
C LEU A 927 -43.26 -10.88 -36.60
N GLU A 928 -43.37 -11.20 -35.31
CA GLU A 928 -42.77 -10.35 -34.27
C GLU A 928 -41.24 -10.34 -34.31
N ALA A 929 -40.61 -11.49 -34.58
CA ALA A 929 -39.17 -11.57 -34.81
C ALA A 929 -38.73 -10.71 -36.01
N MET A 930 -39.48 -10.73 -37.12
CA MET A 930 -39.23 -9.87 -38.28
C MET A 930 -39.42 -8.38 -37.96
N ARG A 931 -40.44 -8.01 -37.17
CA ARG A 931 -40.62 -6.62 -36.70
C ARG A 931 -39.47 -6.17 -35.80
N LYS A 932 -38.94 -7.05 -34.95
CA LYS A 932 -37.78 -6.76 -34.10
C LYS A 932 -36.52 -6.53 -34.94
N ALA A 933 -36.26 -7.40 -35.93
CA ALA A 933 -35.16 -7.23 -36.87
C ALA A 933 -35.27 -5.90 -37.66
N ARG A 934 -36.46 -5.57 -38.16
CA ARG A 934 -36.72 -4.28 -38.84
C ARG A 934 -36.44 -3.07 -37.95
N ARG A 935 -36.86 -3.11 -36.68
CA ARG A 935 -36.58 -2.05 -35.70
C ARG A 935 -35.07 -1.89 -35.44
N LEU A 936 -34.35 -3.00 -35.27
CA LEU A 936 -32.91 -3.00 -35.05
C LEU A 936 -32.16 -2.42 -36.28
N ASN A 937 -32.47 -2.90 -37.48
CA ASN A 937 -31.84 -2.41 -38.71
C ASN A 937 -32.07 -0.90 -38.89
N ASN A 938 -33.30 -0.42 -38.69
CA ASN A 938 -33.63 0.99 -38.77
C ASN A 938 -32.87 1.83 -37.74
N HIS A 939 -32.68 1.30 -36.52
CA HIS A 939 -31.86 1.95 -35.50
C HIS A 939 -30.40 2.06 -35.93
N VAL A 940 -29.80 0.98 -36.44
CA VAL A 940 -28.42 0.99 -36.95
C VAL A 940 -28.27 1.96 -38.11
N PHE A 941 -29.16 1.93 -39.11
CA PHE A 941 -29.13 2.88 -40.24
C PHE A 941 -29.28 4.34 -39.80
N SER A 942 -30.13 4.62 -38.80
CA SER A 942 -30.29 5.97 -38.27
C SER A 942 -29.02 6.47 -37.58
N MET A 943 -28.37 5.59 -36.82
CA MET A 943 -27.09 5.88 -36.18
C MET A 943 -25.99 6.14 -37.22
N LEU A 944 -25.87 5.27 -38.23
CA LEU A 944 -24.93 5.44 -39.33
C LEU A 944 -25.17 6.73 -40.11
N ARG A 945 -26.44 7.11 -40.37
CA ARG A 945 -26.79 8.38 -41.03
C ARG A 945 -26.39 9.60 -40.22
N ALA A 946 -26.51 9.53 -38.89
CA ALA A 946 -26.14 10.62 -38.00
C ALA A 946 -24.62 10.80 -37.90
N ARG A 947 -23.84 9.71 -37.99
CA ARG A 947 -22.37 9.75 -37.83
C ARG A 947 -21.61 9.81 -39.14
N CYS A 948 -22.06 9.11 -40.18
CA CYS A 948 -21.41 9.02 -41.48
C CYS A 948 -22.41 9.38 -42.60
N PRO A 949 -22.87 10.64 -42.69
CA PRO A 949 -23.84 11.02 -43.71
C PRO A 949 -23.29 10.77 -45.12
N LEU A 950 -23.91 9.88 -45.87
CA LEU A 950 -23.63 9.70 -47.30
C LEU A 950 -24.12 10.94 -48.05
N GLU A 951 -23.25 11.54 -48.88
CA GLU A 951 -23.67 12.60 -49.79
C GLU A 951 -24.75 12.10 -50.76
N GLU A 952 -25.72 12.96 -51.08
CA GLU A 952 -26.79 12.63 -52.02
C GLU A 952 -26.20 12.31 -53.41
N LYS A 953 -26.36 11.04 -53.85
CA LYS A 953 -26.01 10.64 -55.22
C LYS A 953 -26.85 11.44 -56.23
N VAL A 954 -26.22 11.76 -57.37
CA VAL A 954 -26.86 12.37 -58.55
C VAL A 954 -28.20 11.69 -58.87
N ALA A 955 -29.33 12.36 -58.59
CA ALA A 955 -30.62 11.93 -59.10
C ALA A 955 -30.83 12.51 -60.50
N CYS A 956 -31.16 11.65 -61.48
CA CYS A 956 -31.72 12.15 -62.74
C CYS A 956 -33.08 12.78 -62.44
N ALA A 957 -33.24 14.08 -62.67
CA ALA A 957 -34.57 14.68 -62.65
C ALA A 957 -35.41 14.02 -63.75
N ILE A 958 -36.49 13.36 -63.35
CA ILE A 958 -37.44 12.74 -64.27
C ILE A 958 -38.43 13.84 -64.66
N LYS A 959 -38.49 14.18 -65.95
CA LYS A 959 -39.56 15.06 -66.45
C LYS A 959 -40.92 14.41 -66.19
N HIS A 960 -42.00 15.19 -66.11
CA HIS A 960 -43.37 14.63 -66.06
C HIS A 960 -43.68 13.65 -67.22
N SER A 961 -42.89 13.68 -68.30
CA SER A 961 -42.96 12.75 -69.43
C SER A 961 -42.17 11.43 -69.25
N GLY A 962 -41.54 11.17 -68.11
CA GLY A 962 -40.72 9.98 -67.85
C GLY A 962 -39.32 10.01 -68.45
N ALA A 963 -38.89 11.11 -69.08
CA ALA A 963 -37.57 11.22 -69.71
C ALA A 963 -36.49 11.70 -68.72
N PRO A 964 -35.29 11.06 -68.69
CA PRO A 964 -34.19 11.46 -67.81
C PRO A 964 -33.54 12.77 -68.27
N GLN A 965 -33.36 13.71 -67.35
CA GLN A 965 -32.63 14.96 -67.61
C GLN A 965 -31.16 14.81 -67.20
N HIS A 966 -30.27 14.70 -68.19
CA HIS A 966 -28.83 14.63 -67.97
C HIS A 966 -28.22 16.03 -67.90
N ARG A 967 -27.48 16.29 -66.81
CA ARG A 967 -26.37 17.24 -66.61
C ARG A 967 -26.55 18.07 -65.34
N ILE A 968 -25.98 17.59 -64.24
CA ILE A 968 -25.06 18.38 -63.41
C ILE A 968 -23.97 17.41 -62.93
N THR A 969 -22.71 17.75 -63.18
CA THR A 969 -21.56 17.02 -62.63
C THR A 969 -21.32 17.48 -61.21
N PHE A 970 -21.44 16.56 -60.25
CA PHE A 970 -20.85 16.70 -58.93
C PHE A 970 -19.94 15.50 -58.71
N VAL A 971 -18.75 15.77 -58.18
CA VAL A 971 -17.74 14.76 -57.90
C VAL A 971 -18.32 13.77 -56.91
N ASN A 972 -18.26 12.49 -57.28
CA ASN A 972 -18.71 11.37 -56.47
C ASN A 972 -17.66 11.15 -55.38
N THR A 973 -18.09 11.10 -54.11
CA THR A 973 -17.26 10.90 -52.92
C THR A 973 -16.03 11.81 -52.86
N LEU A 974 -16.05 12.84 -52.02
CA LEU A 974 -14.84 13.13 -51.25
C LEU A 974 -14.58 11.85 -50.45
N SER A 975 -13.60 11.09 -50.93
CA SER A 975 -13.21 9.88 -50.23
C SER A 975 -12.86 10.30 -48.81
N ALA A 976 -13.33 9.53 -47.82
CA ALA A 976 -12.79 9.65 -46.48
C ALA A 976 -11.25 9.43 -46.45
N PHE A 977 -10.61 9.06 -47.58
CA PHE A 977 -9.16 9.21 -47.80
C PHE A 977 -8.60 10.62 -47.58
N GLU A 978 -9.35 11.69 -47.86
CA GLU A 978 -8.85 13.07 -47.66
C GLU A 978 -8.86 13.48 -46.18
N THR A 979 -9.59 12.75 -45.32
CA THR A 979 -9.61 12.92 -43.86
C THR A 979 -8.70 11.95 -43.12
N LEU A 980 -8.13 10.94 -43.80
CA LEU A 980 -7.07 10.11 -43.24
C LEU A 980 -5.74 10.90 -43.26
N PRO A 981 -4.93 10.86 -42.19
CA PRO A 981 -3.59 11.45 -42.24
C PRO A 981 -2.77 10.75 -43.33
N GLN A 982 -2.49 11.49 -44.41
CA GLN A 982 -1.60 11.00 -45.46
C GLN A 982 -0.21 10.87 -44.86
N LYS A 983 0.45 9.74 -45.10
CA LYS A 983 1.88 9.59 -44.82
C LYS A 983 2.61 10.66 -45.63
N GLU A 984 3.08 11.71 -44.98
CA GLU A 984 4.07 12.61 -45.58
C GLU A 984 5.25 11.73 -46.00
N ALA A 985 5.57 11.78 -47.29
CA ALA A 985 6.69 11.06 -47.90
C ALA A 985 8.02 11.74 -47.57
#